data_AF-A0A7X8KS54-F1
#
_entry.id   AF-A0A7X8KS54-F1
#
_cell.length_a   1.000
_cell.length_b   1.000
_cell.length_c   1.000
_cell.angle_alpha   90.00
_cell.angle_beta   90.00
_cell.angle_gamma   90.00
#
_symmetry.space_group_name_H-M   'P 1'
#
loop_
_entity.id
_entity.type
_entity.pdbx_description
1 polymer ?
#
loop_
_entity_poly.entity_id
_entity_poly.type
_entity_poly.pdbx_seq_one_letter_code
_entity_poly.pdbx_strand_id
1 'polypeptide(L)'
;MKFQVFKMRKANILIIFLTTVCLLLTPVNAFSIDDNLSIIQRFEGYDRYQTSKAIAEQYQSSRIQNIILASGNNYPDALACSVLAHKLKAPILLVNRTASSTIEAFQYINNHLDPSGNIYMIGGSAVIKADFHTKLKSMGYSNITQIGGADRYETSLLIAQSINPTKGMPVFVTTGLDFPYALTISSFAAYNGWPILLVNPNKMSDSMKSYLKTLQPSEIYIAGKTSEVSSAVEKELSSAVPGARIVRMSGTDKYSTLISIIKTFSSYPNKIYLASGSAYPDALSGSVLAAATGSPIILLDPKQSTPPKAVADYLKELDSPEIYVFGGIAAVPELLAKNVQNVIKGIQPISSENLSASGIYEKYGQSTAYLETFDSSGQLLGQGTGFLVAKDKVATNYHVIKNAHSVKVSFPSGQVYNTSEIYGYDENRDIAMLKITPTNLPPLPLGNSDTTEVGENIVVISNPLGLSNTVSTGNISSVDRYFDNQSWFQITASVSSGSSGGPVFNSRGEVTGIVTWGLVKDTAQNLNFIIPINTVKGIISQNNVTLLADIFPIQMANKTPSTGSLSFSEFEDYIWDNYYPLLDDPYVDYVSVEASPFTLSNGKTSLNVTFFVDLNSNINWSNAQIAGKRNAVANQLLNIFYDAVVSFPQYNYFSVTVYFNDFFEYYPSLYNPNNIHYVPGLNKYQLFYYIVRFDNWLGYLTGGWNNNIMAR
;
A
#
# COMPACT_ATOMS: atom_id res chain seq x y z
N MET A 1 -34.71 -13.21 87.15
CA MET A 1 -35.85 -12.31 87.42
C MET A 1 -35.68 -11.06 86.58
N LYS A 2 -36.67 -10.76 85.72
CA LYS A 2 -36.81 -9.60 84.82
C LYS A 2 -35.80 -9.45 83.65
N PHE A 3 -36.24 -9.96 82.49
CA PHE A 3 -35.94 -9.37 81.19
C PHE A 3 -36.48 -7.93 81.15
N GLN A 4 -35.65 -6.96 80.76
CA GLN A 4 -36.13 -5.68 80.24
C GLN A 4 -35.42 -5.36 78.93
N VAL A 5 -36.21 -5.43 77.86
CA VAL A 5 -35.89 -5.09 76.48
C VAL A 5 -35.70 -3.58 76.39
N PHE A 6 -34.51 -3.11 75.98
CA PHE A 6 -34.35 -1.77 75.45
C PHE A 6 -34.58 -1.81 73.94
N LYS A 7 -35.75 -1.31 73.52
CA LYS A 7 -36.08 -0.99 72.13
C LYS A 7 -35.13 0.10 71.63
N MET A 8 -34.06 -0.27 70.93
CA MET A 8 -33.48 0.64 69.94
C MET A 8 -34.37 0.62 68.69
N ARG A 9 -34.90 1.80 68.35
CA ARG A 9 -35.83 2.03 67.26
C ARG A 9 -35.18 1.63 65.93
N LYS A 10 -35.92 0.89 65.09
CA LYS A 10 -35.53 0.47 63.72
C LYS A 10 -34.97 1.61 62.85
N ALA A 11 -35.27 2.87 63.17
CA ALA A 11 -34.72 4.04 62.50
C ALA A 11 -33.20 4.17 62.61
N ASN A 12 -32.57 3.81 63.75
CA ASN A 12 -31.14 4.04 63.94
C ASN A 12 -30.25 2.97 63.28
N ILE A 13 -30.74 1.74 63.14
CA ILE A 13 -30.04 0.68 62.38
C ILE A 13 -30.15 0.95 60.88
N LEU A 14 -31.30 1.48 60.41
CA LEU A 14 -31.47 1.85 59.01
C LEU A 14 -30.59 3.05 58.63
N ILE A 15 -30.42 4.04 59.52
CA ILE A 15 -29.53 5.18 59.28
C ILE A 15 -28.06 4.74 59.26
N ILE A 16 -27.62 3.87 60.18
CA ILE A 16 -26.24 3.38 60.16
C ILE A 16 -25.99 2.55 58.89
N PHE A 17 -26.92 1.66 58.50
CA PHE A 17 -26.78 0.86 57.27
C PHE A 17 -26.85 1.72 55.99
N LEU A 18 -27.70 2.77 55.95
CA LEU A 18 -27.71 3.72 54.83
C LEU A 18 -26.44 4.57 54.79
N THR A 19 -25.85 4.96 55.93
CA THR A 19 -24.60 5.72 55.92
C THR A 19 -23.40 4.88 55.47
N THR A 20 -23.31 3.60 55.85
CA THR A 20 -22.23 2.72 55.36
C THR A 20 -22.41 2.33 53.89
N VAL A 21 -23.66 2.20 53.41
CA VAL A 21 -23.94 1.93 51.98
C VAL A 21 -23.79 3.20 51.12
N CYS A 22 -24.09 4.39 51.63
CA CYS A 22 -23.81 5.66 50.93
C CYS A 22 -22.32 6.03 50.88
N LEU A 23 -21.50 5.58 51.84
CA LEU A 23 -20.03 5.73 51.80
C LEU A 23 -19.34 4.69 50.87
N LEU A 24 -20.06 3.67 50.42
CA LEU A 24 -19.64 2.71 49.38
C LEU A 24 -20.28 2.97 48.01
N LEU A 25 -21.11 4.02 47.90
CA LEU A 25 -21.82 4.44 46.68
C LEU A 25 -21.59 5.92 46.35
N THR A 26 -20.51 6.53 46.85
CA THR A 26 -19.95 7.65 46.08
C THR A 26 -19.57 7.05 44.73
N PRO A 27 -20.07 7.55 43.59
CA PRO A 27 -19.41 7.22 42.35
C PRO A 27 -17.96 7.57 42.61
N VAL A 28 -17.08 6.56 42.54
CA VAL A 28 -15.73 6.85 42.08
C VAL A 28 -16.06 7.59 40.79
N ASN A 29 -15.88 8.91 40.81
CA ASN A 29 -15.62 9.61 39.58
C ASN A 29 -14.39 8.85 39.10
N ALA A 30 -14.62 7.80 38.31
CA ALA A 30 -13.72 7.45 37.25
C ALA A 30 -13.50 8.83 36.66
N PHE A 31 -12.32 9.38 36.91
CA PHE A 31 -11.81 10.35 35.99
C PHE A 31 -12.08 9.68 34.66
N SER A 32 -13.10 10.18 33.94
CA SER A 32 -13.03 10.16 32.51
C SER A 32 -11.68 10.82 32.30
N ILE A 33 -10.66 9.98 32.10
CA ILE A 33 -9.55 10.37 31.28
C ILE A 33 -10.31 10.83 30.05
N ASP A 34 -10.41 12.16 29.91
CA ASP A 34 -10.79 12.73 28.65
C ASP A 34 -9.78 12.12 27.70
N ASP A 35 -10.19 11.06 27.02
CA ASP A 35 -9.56 10.51 25.83
C ASP A 35 -9.76 11.56 24.73
N ASN A 36 -9.34 12.80 25.00
CA ASN A 36 -8.60 13.57 24.02
C ASN A 36 -7.34 12.72 23.74
N LEU A 37 -7.55 11.66 22.96
CA LEU A 37 -6.55 11.07 22.09
C LEU A 37 -5.91 12.28 21.43
N SER A 38 -4.76 12.70 21.94
CA SER A 38 -3.88 13.61 21.22
C SER A 38 -3.54 12.84 19.95
N ILE A 39 -4.29 13.12 18.87
CA ILE A 39 -4.23 12.38 17.62
C ILE A 39 -2.82 12.59 17.12
N ILE A 40 -2.03 11.51 17.11
CA ILE A 40 -0.73 11.53 16.45
C ILE A 40 -1.03 11.64 14.95
N GLN A 41 -0.74 12.80 14.37
CA GLN A 41 -0.95 12.98 12.93
C GLN A 41 0.22 12.36 12.19
N ARG A 42 -0.08 11.47 11.23
CA ARG A 42 0.91 10.77 10.43
C ARG A 42 0.83 11.22 8.98
N PHE A 43 1.99 11.52 8.41
CA PHE A 43 2.18 11.76 6.98
C PHE A 43 2.85 10.53 6.38
N GLU A 44 2.08 9.72 5.68
CA GLU A 44 2.52 8.43 5.15
C GLU A 44 1.97 8.15 3.76
N GLY A 45 2.64 7.23 3.07
CA GLY A 45 2.15 6.54 1.90
C GLY A 45 2.66 5.10 1.90
N TYR A 46 2.36 4.34 0.84
CA TYR A 46 2.83 2.97 0.69
C TYR A 46 4.36 2.88 0.69
N ASP A 47 5.01 3.85 0.04
CA ASP A 47 6.45 3.95 -0.04
C ASP A 47 6.93 5.38 0.29
N ARG A 48 8.25 5.58 0.14
CA ARG A 48 8.91 6.86 0.39
C ARG A 48 8.46 7.98 -0.58
N TYR A 49 8.06 7.65 -1.80
CA TYR A 49 7.65 8.64 -2.80
C TYR A 49 6.25 9.16 -2.49
N GLN A 50 5.34 8.26 -2.13
CA GLN A 50 4.00 8.62 -1.67
C GLN A 50 4.03 9.36 -0.33
N THR A 51 4.88 8.92 0.60
CA THR A 51 5.12 9.64 1.87
C THR A 51 5.63 11.05 1.61
N SER A 52 6.62 11.20 0.71
CA SER A 52 7.16 12.52 0.33
C SER A 52 6.09 13.43 -0.29
N LYS A 53 5.20 12.89 -1.14
CA LYS A 53 4.06 13.65 -1.67
C LYS A 53 3.10 14.04 -0.54
N ALA A 54 2.73 13.13 0.36
CA ALA A 54 1.83 13.44 1.48
C ALA A 54 2.38 14.54 2.39
N ILE A 55 3.69 14.53 2.65
CA ILE A 55 4.40 15.60 3.37
C ILE A 55 4.33 16.92 2.58
N ALA A 56 4.55 16.89 1.27
CA ALA A 56 4.49 18.07 0.42
C ALA A 56 3.08 18.68 0.37
N GLU A 57 2.03 17.86 0.32
CA GLU A 57 0.62 18.32 0.39
C GLU A 57 0.32 19.01 1.73
N GLN A 58 0.87 18.50 2.83
CA GLN A 58 0.76 19.17 4.13
C GLN A 58 1.56 20.48 4.17
N TYR A 59 2.73 20.52 3.54
CA TYR A 59 3.56 21.73 3.47
C TYR A 59 2.84 22.84 2.69
N GLN A 60 2.26 22.48 1.54
CA GLN A 60 1.51 23.39 0.69
C GLN A 60 0.60 22.62 -0.27
N SER A 61 -0.69 22.92 -0.23
CA SER A 61 -1.73 22.32 -1.07
C SER A 61 -2.29 23.28 -2.13
N SER A 62 -1.78 24.51 -2.17
CA SER A 62 -2.11 25.52 -3.18
C SER A 62 -0.92 25.76 -4.13
N ARG A 63 -1.09 26.66 -5.11
CA ARG A 63 -0.04 26.95 -6.11
C ARG A 63 1.27 27.43 -5.47
N ILE A 64 2.40 26.93 -6.00
CA ILE A 64 3.75 27.25 -5.54
C ILE A 64 4.69 27.65 -6.67
N GLN A 65 5.74 28.40 -6.33
CA GLN A 65 6.73 28.88 -7.29
C GLN A 65 8.00 28.05 -7.37
N ASN A 66 8.30 27.21 -6.38
CA ASN A 66 9.58 26.50 -6.32
C ASN A 66 9.39 25.08 -5.80
N ILE A 67 10.08 24.12 -6.40
CA ILE A 67 10.13 22.72 -5.95
C ILE A 67 11.58 22.25 -5.88
N ILE A 68 11.91 21.47 -4.86
CA ILE A 68 13.17 20.71 -4.78
C ILE A 68 12.90 19.24 -5.14
N LEU A 69 13.67 18.68 -6.06
CA LEU A 69 13.71 17.26 -6.36
C LEU A 69 14.99 16.62 -5.81
N ALA A 70 14.83 15.53 -5.05
CA ALA A 70 15.93 14.76 -4.49
C ALA A 70 15.75 13.27 -4.78
N SER A 71 16.83 12.50 -4.94
CA SER A 71 16.71 11.06 -5.19
C SER A 71 16.19 10.32 -3.96
N GLY A 72 15.10 9.55 -4.09
CA GLY A 72 14.63 8.64 -3.05
C GLY A 72 15.48 7.37 -2.91
N ASN A 73 16.40 7.11 -3.86
CA ASN A 73 17.23 5.90 -3.89
C ASN A 73 18.59 6.10 -3.19
N ASN A 74 19.26 7.22 -3.49
CA ASN A 74 20.57 7.57 -2.96
C ASN A 74 20.63 9.09 -2.74
N TYR A 75 20.45 9.52 -1.49
CA TYR A 75 20.22 10.92 -1.12
C TYR A 75 21.32 11.63 -0.31
N PRO A 76 22.60 11.18 -0.24
CA PRO A 76 23.62 11.92 0.51
C PRO A 76 23.81 13.36 -0.01
N ASP A 77 23.61 13.56 -1.31
CA ASP A 77 23.67 14.85 -1.99
C ASP A 77 22.58 15.83 -1.52
N ALA A 78 21.44 15.30 -1.04
CA ALA A 78 20.27 16.08 -0.64
C ALA A 78 20.24 16.44 0.84
N LEU A 79 21.14 15.91 1.68
CA LEU A 79 21.09 16.11 3.14
C LEU A 79 21.22 17.57 3.59
N ALA A 80 21.79 18.43 2.75
CA ALA A 80 21.93 19.86 3.01
C ALA A 80 20.82 20.71 2.35
N CYS A 81 19.93 20.12 1.56
CA CYS A 81 19.01 20.90 0.71
C CYS A 81 17.85 21.52 1.48
N SER A 82 17.60 21.12 2.74
CA SER A 82 16.53 21.70 3.58
C SER A 82 16.64 23.21 3.71
N VAL A 83 17.87 23.75 3.79
CA VAL A 83 18.12 25.19 3.93
C VAL A 83 17.74 25.95 2.66
N LEU A 84 18.10 25.40 1.50
CA LEU A 84 17.71 25.96 0.21
C LEU A 84 16.20 25.83 -0.02
N ALA A 85 15.63 24.68 0.30
CA ALA A 85 14.19 24.42 0.20
C ALA A 85 13.38 25.44 1.02
N HIS A 86 13.78 25.64 2.29
CA HIS A 86 13.13 26.58 3.19
C HIS A 86 13.25 28.02 2.70
N LYS A 87 14.44 28.45 2.27
CA LYS A 87 14.66 29.79 1.68
C LYS A 87 13.77 30.03 0.47
N LEU A 88 13.57 29.02 -0.38
CA LEU A 88 12.76 29.09 -1.58
C LEU A 88 11.26 28.88 -1.33
N LYS A 89 10.85 28.57 -0.09
CA LYS A 89 9.49 28.14 0.27
C LYS A 89 9.03 26.94 -0.58
N ALA A 90 9.92 25.99 -0.77
CA ALA A 90 9.75 24.85 -1.66
C ALA A 90 9.62 23.55 -0.86
N PRO A 91 8.67 22.66 -1.20
CA PRO A 91 8.67 21.29 -0.69
C PRO A 91 9.83 20.49 -1.30
N ILE A 92 10.22 19.42 -0.60
CA ILE A 92 11.20 18.44 -1.09
C ILE A 92 10.44 17.19 -1.54
N LEU A 93 10.47 16.92 -2.84
CA LEU A 93 9.87 15.74 -3.45
C LEU A 93 10.94 14.71 -3.81
N LEU A 94 10.67 13.45 -3.46
CA LEU A 94 11.55 12.34 -3.80
C LEU A 94 11.27 11.82 -5.21
N VAL A 95 12.34 11.57 -5.97
CA VAL A 95 12.28 11.00 -7.32
C VAL A 95 12.98 9.63 -7.38
N ASN A 96 12.53 8.78 -8.29
CA ASN A 96 13.07 7.45 -8.47
C ASN A 96 14.34 7.47 -9.35
N ARG A 97 14.87 6.30 -9.76
CA ARG A 97 16.09 6.20 -10.57
C ARG A 97 15.93 6.77 -11.98
N THR A 98 14.70 6.82 -12.48
CA THR A 98 14.34 7.32 -13.81
C THR A 98 13.10 8.19 -13.72
N ALA A 99 12.93 9.07 -14.70
CA ALA A 99 11.72 9.87 -14.82
C ALA A 99 10.48 8.97 -15.04
N SER A 100 10.60 7.90 -15.84
CA SER A 100 9.48 6.98 -16.10
C SER A 100 8.96 6.25 -14.85
N SER A 101 9.81 6.03 -13.84
CA SER A 101 9.45 5.39 -12.57
C SER A 101 9.13 6.39 -11.45
N THR A 102 9.06 7.68 -11.77
CA THR A 102 8.71 8.76 -10.85
C THR A 102 7.29 9.22 -11.13
N ILE A 103 6.34 8.88 -10.28
CA ILE A 103 4.92 9.20 -10.51
C ILE A 103 4.49 10.32 -9.55
N GLU A 104 4.74 10.15 -8.26
CA GLU A 104 4.21 10.98 -7.18
C GLU A 104 4.72 12.41 -7.23
N ALA A 105 6.03 12.60 -7.48
CA ALA A 105 6.62 13.93 -7.61
C ALA A 105 6.06 14.69 -8.81
N PHE A 106 5.88 14.03 -9.97
CA PHE A 106 5.33 14.66 -11.16
C PHE A 106 3.83 14.97 -11.03
N GLN A 107 3.08 14.15 -10.32
CA GLN A 107 1.69 14.46 -9.97
C GLN A 107 1.61 15.73 -9.12
N TYR A 108 2.42 15.83 -8.06
CA TYR A 108 2.45 17.03 -7.22
C TYR A 108 2.86 18.28 -8.02
N ILE A 109 3.92 18.17 -8.84
CA ILE A 109 4.35 19.24 -9.75
C ILE A 109 3.20 19.70 -10.64
N ASN A 110 2.52 18.79 -11.33
CA ASN A 110 1.43 19.13 -12.25
C ASN A 110 0.28 19.86 -11.53
N ASN A 111 -0.04 19.44 -10.31
CA ASN A 111 -1.15 19.98 -9.54
C ASN A 111 -0.83 21.36 -8.92
N HIS A 112 0.41 21.57 -8.48
CA HIS A 112 0.75 22.68 -7.60
C HIS A 112 1.81 23.65 -8.14
N LEU A 113 2.74 23.22 -8.99
CA LEU A 113 3.78 24.12 -9.50
C LEU A 113 3.21 25.06 -10.57
N ASP A 114 3.36 26.37 -10.37
CA ASP A 114 3.01 27.35 -11.40
C ASP A 114 3.75 27.05 -12.72
N PRO A 115 3.13 27.22 -13.90
CA PRO A 115 3.81 27.00 -15.19
C PRO A 115 5.13 27.78 -15.37
N SER A 116 5.27 28.93 -14.71
CA SER A 116 6.50 29.74 -14.68
C SER A 116 7.45 29.41 -13.52
N GLY A 117 7.07 28.46 -12.66
CA GLY A 117 7.79 28.06 -11.46
C GLY A 117 9.13 27.38 -11.73
N ASN A 118 9.97 27.34 -10.70
CA ASN A 118 11.34 26.83 -10.74
C ASN A 118 11.44 25.42 -10.14
N ILE A 119 12.22 24.56 -10.77
CA ILE A 119 12.52 23.21 -10.29
C ILE A 119 14.02 23.10 -10.04
N TYR A 120 14.39 22.73 -8.81
CA TYR A 120 15.78 22.54 -8.41
C TYR A 120 16.03 21.05 -8.16
N MET A 121 16.86 20.43 -8.98
CA MET A 121 17.26 19.03 -8.84
C MET A 121 18.57 18.94 -8.06
N ILE A 122 18.57 18.20 -6.95
CA ILE A 122 19.72 18.09 -6.06
C ILE A 122 20.45 16.77 -6.29
N GLY A 123 21.73 16.88 -6.65
CA GLY A 123 22.60 15.76 -7.00
C GLY A 123 23.07 15.83 -8.46
N GLY A 124 24.24 15.26 -8.72
CA GLY A 124 24.83 15.22 -10.05
C GLY A 124 24.06 14.31 -11.02
N SER A 125 24.45 14.31 -12.30
CA SER A 125 23.79 13.54 -13.36
C SER A 125 23.80 12.01 -13.14
N ALA A 126 24.65 11.52 -12.24
CA ALA A 126 24.68 10.11 -11.82
C ALA A 126 23.50 9.73 -10.91
N VAL A 127 22.94 10.70 -10.19
CA VAL A 127 21.86 10.51 -9.20
C VAL A 127 20.52 10.95 -9.76
N ILE A 128 20.47 12.12 -10.42
CA ILE A 128 19.30 12.61 -11.15
C ILE A 128 19.69 12.78 -12.61
N LYS A 129 19.25 11.82 -13.43
CA LYS A 129 19.66 11.65 -14.83
C LYS A 129 19.02 12.70 -15.76
N ALA A 130 19.56 12.79 -16.98
CA ALA A 130 19.08 13.71 -18.00
C ALA A 130 17.62 13.46 -18.46
N ASP A 131 17.08 12.26 -18.24
CA ASP A 131 15.69 11.93 -18.56
C ASP A 131 14.69 12.76 -17.74
N PHE A 132 15.05 13.19 -16.52
CA PHE A 132 14.25 14.12 -15.72
C PHE A 132 14.13 15.49 -16.38
N HIS A 133 15.22 16.04 -16.94
CA HIS A 133 15.16 17.29 -17.70
C HIS A 133 14.21 17.17 -18.89
N THR A 134 14.33 16.09 -19.66
CA THR A 134 13.46 15.84 -20.82
C THR A 134 12.00 15.72 -20.41
N LYS A 135 11.71 14.98 -19.33
CA LYS A 135 10.35 14.80 -18.83
C LYS A 135 9.75 16.12 -18.33
N LEU A 136 10.47 16.88 -17.52
CA LEU A 136 9.99 18.17 -17.00
C LEU A 136 9.74 19.20 -18.12
N LYS A 137 10.62 19.26 -19.14
CA LYS A 137 10.39 20.08 -20.33
C LYS A 137 9.16 19.66 -21.12
N SER A 138 8.93 18.34 -21.26
CA SER A 138 7.71 17.83 -21.91
C SER A 138 6.43 18.16 -21.14
N MET A 139 6.54 18.42 -19.83
CA MET A 139 5.44 18.89 -18.97
C MET A 139 5.25 20.42 -19.00
N GLY A 140 6.07 21.15 -19.78
CA GLY A 140 5.94 22.60 -19.95
C GLY A 140 6.87 23.45 -19.06
N TYR A 141 7.74 22.85 -18.26
CA TYR A 141 8.62 23.60 -17.36
C TYR A 141 9.98 23.88 -17.99
N SER A 142 10.37 25.17 -18.06
CA SER A 142 11.65 25.61 -18.61
C SER A 142 12.70 25.96 -17.55
N ASN A 143 12.27 26.34 -16.34
CA ASN A 143 13.15 26.86 -15.30
C ASN A 143 13.67 25.72 -14.41
N ILE A 144 14.58 24.92 -14.96
CA ILE A 144 15.14 23.73 -14.30
C ILE A 144 16.61 23.97 -13.97
N THR A 145 16.95 23.97 -12.68
CA THR A 145 18.34 24.10 -12.19
C THR A 145 18.77 22.78 -11.56
N GLN A 146 19.97 22.30 -11.90
CA GLN A 146 20.54 21.13 -11.25
C GLN A 146 21.76 21.56 -10.42
N ILE A 147 21.78 21.18 -9.13
CA ILE A 147 22.83 21.50 -8.18
C ILE A 147 23.46 20.19 -7.72
N GLY A 148 24.63 19.86 -8.24
CA GLY A 148 25.35 18.64 -7.92
C GLY A 148 26.83 18.76 -8.26
N GLY A 149 27.69 18.38 -7.30
CA GLY A 149 29.13 18.31 -7.46
C GLY A 149 29.62 16.92 -7.86
N ALA A 150 30.93 16.73 -7.87
CA ALA A 150 31.58 15.44 -8.09
C ALA A 150 31.28 14.44 -6.97
N ASP A 151 31.01 14.94 -5.76
CA ASP A 151 30.61 14.15 -4.61
C ASP A 151 29.63 14.91 -3.68
N ARG A 152 29.22 14.24 -2.59
CA ARG A 152 28.30 14.79 -1.59
C ARG A 152 28.85 16.02 -0.85
N TYR A 153 30.17 16.12 -0.71
CA TYR A 153 30.83 17.22 0.00
C TYR A 153 30.80 18.47 -0.88
N GLU A 154 31.17 18.34 -2.15
CA GLU A 154 31.05 19.41 -3.13
C GLU A 154 29.58 19.80 -3.37
N THR A 155 28.67 18.83 -3.44
CA THR A 155 27.23 19.13 -3.55
C THR A 155 26.72 19.95 -2.35
N SER A 156 27.10 19.60 -1.13
CA SER A 156 26.74 20.38 0.07
C SER A 156 27.29 21.82 0.01
N LEU A 157 28.51 22.00 -0.53
CA LEU A 157 29.11 23.31 -0.74
C LEU A 157 28.35 24.15 -1.78
N LEU A 158 27.96 23.54 -2.90
CA LEU A 158 27.18 24.22 -3.96
C LEU A 158 25.79 24.64 -3.45
N ILE A 159 25.14 23.81 -2.62
CA ILE A 159 23.88 24.17 -1.94
C ILE A 159 24.12 25.36 -1.00
N ALA A 160 25.19 25.30 -0.19
CA ALA A 160 25.57 26.36 0.74
C ALA A 160 25.92 27.69 0.05
N GLN A 161 26.40 27.66 -1.19
CA GLN A 161 26.60 28.85 -2.02
C GLN A 161 25.27 29.35 -2.60
N SER A 162 24.39 28.44 -3.03
CA SER A 162 23.09 28.77 -3.64
C SER A 162 22.12 29.46 -2.68
N ILE A 163 22.33 29.34 -1.37
CA ILE A 163 21.58 30.10 -0.36
C ILE A 163 22.08 31.54 -0.17
N ASN A 164 23.07 32.01 -0.94
CA ASN A 164 23.64 33.37 -0.88
C ASN A 164 23.93 33.83 0.56
N PRO A 165 24.79 33.12 1.29
CA PRO A 165 25.02 33.37 2.70
C PRO A 165 25.75 34.71 2.90
N THR A 166 25.42 35.41 3.97
CA THR A 166 26.10 36.65 4.35
C THR A 166 27.31 36.36 5.22
N LYS A 167 28.34 37.19 5.11
CA LYS A 167 29.53 37.13 5.96
C LYS A 167 29.15 37.08 7.45
N GLY A 168 29.76 36.21 8.23
CA GLY A 168 29.47 36.04 9.66
C GLY A 168 28.39 35.01 10.00
N MET A 169 27.64 34.52 9.01
CA MET A 169 26.56 33.54 9.22
C MET A 169 27.10 32.24 9.83
N PRO A 170 26.49 31.71 10.92
CA PRO A 170 26.87 30.42 11.48
C PRO A 170 26.73 29.27 10.49
N VAL A 171 27.49 28.19 10.70
CA VAL A 171 27.43 26.99 9.87
C VAL A 171 27.33 25.72 10.70
N PHE A 172 26.64 24.72 10.18
CA PHE A 172 26.73 23.36 10.66
C PHE A 172 27.75 22.56 9.87
N VAL A 173 28.50 21.72 10.56
CA VAL A 173 29.44 20.76 9.98
C VAL A 173 29.10 19.36 10.49
N THR A 174 28.94 18.41 9.58
CA THR A 174 28.66 17.00 9.93
C THR A 174 29.33 16.06 8.93
N THR A 175 29.52 14.80 9.31
CA THR A 175 30.00 13.78 8.39
C THR A 175 29.06 13.61 7.19
N GLY A 176 29.63 13.38 6.01
CA GLY A 176 28.87 12.95 4.84
C GLY A 176 28.69 11.43 4.73
N LEU A 177 29.25 10.63 5.65
CA LEU A 177 29.21 9.16 5.55
C LEU A 177 27.99 8.52 6.21
N ASP A 178 27.45 9.15 7.26
CA ASP A 178 26.23 8.74 7.96
C ASP A 178 25.29 9.95 8.11
N PHE A 179 23.99 9.71 8.09
CA PHE A 179 22.98 10.74 7.85
C PHE A 179 22.16 11.24 9.06
N PRO A 180 22.10 10.56 10.23
CA PRO A 180 21.15 10.94 11.29
C PRO A 180 21.46 12.33 11.86
N TYR A 181 22.73 12.72 11.90
CA TYR A 181 23.15 14.05 12.35
C TYR A 181 22.69 15.14 11.38
N ALA A 182 22.95 14.96 10.08
CA ALA A 182 22.55 15.90 9.04
C ALA A 182 21.02 16.12 9.01
N LEU A 183 20.26 15.06 9.22
CA LEU A 183 18.79 15.13 9.27
C LEU A 183 18.29 15.80 10.56
N THR A 184 18.91 15.52 11.69
CA THR A 184 18.52 16.14 12.98
C THR A 184 18.80 17.64 12.97
N ILE A 185 19.92 18.09 12.38
CA ILE A 185 20.20 19.53 12.22
C ILE A 185 19.36 20.18 11.12
N SER A 186 18.76 19.40 10.21
CA SER A 186 18.18 19.93 8.97
C SER A 186 17.06 20.95 9.19
N SER A 187 16.21 20.73 10.20
CA SER A 187 15.12 21.66 10.51
C SER A 187 15.62 22.94 11.18
N PHE A 188 16.61 22.83 12.08
CA PHE A 188 17.23 23.99 12.74
C PHE A 188 18.06 24.84 11.77
N ALA A 189 18.86 24.19 10.93
CA ALA A 189 19.65 24.85 9.89
C ALA A 189 18.74 25.60 8.92
N ALA A 190 17.66 24.96 8.47
CA ALA A 190 16.70 25.56 7.56
C ALA A 190 15.96 26.73 8.19
N TYR A 191 15.45 26.58 9.42
CA TYR A 191 14.75 27.64 10.16
C TYR A 191 15.62 28.88 10.37
N ASN A 192 16.91 28.70 10.66
CA ASN A 192 17.86 29.80 10.86
C ASN A 192 18.53 30.29 9.57
N GLY A 193 18.33 29.60 8.44
CA GLY A 193 19.02 29.88 7.18
C GLY A 193 20.52 29.58 7.20
N TRP A 194 21.01 28.73 8.11
CA TRP A 194 22.43 28.42 8.27
C TRP A 194 22.86 27.26 7.37
N PRO A 195 23.97 27.37 6.61
CA PRO A 195 24.43 26.30 5.74
C PRO A 195 24.77 25.01 6.50
N ILE A 196 24.49 23.86 5.88
CA ILE A 196 24.97 22.54 6.29
C ILE A 196 26.11 22.14 5.37
N LEU A 197 27.28 21.91 5.95
CA LEU A 197 28.47 21.45 5.23
C LEU A 197 28.78 20.01 5.58
N LEU A 198 28.80 19.14 4.56
CA LEU A 198 29.21 17.75 4.72
C LEU A 198 30.72 17.65 4.59
N VAL A 199 31.37 16.95 5.51
CA VAL A 199 32.83 16.73 5.49
C VAL A 199 33.17 15.25 5.47
N ASN A 200 34.33 14.92 4.89
CA ASN A 200 34.96 13.63 5.14
C ASN A 200 35.44 13.60 6.61
N PRO A 201 35.26 12.48 7.34
CA PRO A 201 35.59 12.42 8.77
C PRO A 201 37.00 12.85 9.15
N ASN A 202 37.96 12.68 8.23
CA ASN A 202 39.38 12.86 8.51
C ASN A 202 40.00 14.10 7.85
N LYS A 203 39.32 14.73 6.90
CA LYS A 203 39.90 15.85 6.14
C LYS A 203 38.85 16.72 5.45
N MET A 204 39.03 18.05 5.46
CA MET A 204 38.26 18.97 4.64
C MET A 204 38.86 19.18 3.25
N SER A 205 38.01 19.39 2.24
CA SER A 205 38.45 19.80 0.91
C SER A 205 38.96 21.25 0.90
N ASP A 206 39.85 21.57 -0.05
CA ASP A 206 40.40 22.93 -0.17
C ASP A 206 39.33 23.95 -0.58
N SER A 207 38.34 23.52 -1.38
CA SER A 207 37.16 24.33 -1.72
C SER A 207 36.35 24.70 -0.47
N MET A 208 36.19 23.76 0.47
CA MET A 208 35.49 24.02 1.74
C MET A 208 36.27 25.00 2.63
N LYS A 209 37.59 24.82 2.74
CA LYS A 209 38.46 25.74 3.49
C LYS A 209 38.38 27.16 2.90
N SER A 210 38.38 27.27 1.57
CA SER A 210 38.27 28.55 0.86
C SER A 210 36.90 29.20 1.08
N TYR A 211 35.83 28.42 1.00
CA TYR A 211 34.47 28.90 1.28
C TYR A 211 34.33 29.45 2.71
N LEU A 212 34.84 28.74 3.72
CA LEU A 212 34.80 29.21 5.11
C LEU A 212 35.60 30.50 5.33
N LYS A 213 36.75 30.64 4.67
CA LYS A 213 37.54 31.89 4.73
C LYS A 213 36.78 33.09 4.15
N THR A 214 35.98 32.88 3.12
CA THR A 214 35.12 33.92 2.53
C THR A 214 33.92 34.21 3.42
N LEU A 215 33.24 33.17 3.93
CA LEU A 215 32.06 33.30 4.76
C LEU A 215 32.38 33.91 6.13
N GLN A 216 33.54 33.60 6.70
CA GLN A 216 33.97 34.02 8.05
C GLN A 216 32.85 33.82 9.10
N PRO A 217 32.33 32.59 9.26
CA PRO A 217 31.25 32.30 10.21
C PRO A 217 31.64 32.75 11.62
N SER A 218 30.69 33.36 12.32
CA SER A 218 30.85 33.69 13.75
C SER A 218 30.89 32.44 14.62
N GLU A 219 30.16 31.40 14.21
CA GLU A 219 30.07 30.13 14.93
C GLU A 219 30.06 28.93 13.98
N ILE A 220 30.68 27.83 14.42
CA ILE A 220 30.64 26.53 13.74
C ILE A 220 30.09 25.49 14.71
N TYR A 221 28.98 24.87 14.34
CA TYR A 221 28.38 23.77 15.08
C TYR A 221 28.77 22.43 14.45
N ILE A 222 29.61 21.66 15.12
CA ILE A 222 29.97 20.30 14.71
C ILE A 222 28.95 19.33 15.28
N ALA A 223 28.20 18.65 14.41
CA ALA A 223 27.27 17.58 14.79
C ALA A 223 27.94 16.22 14.64
N GLY A 224 28.12 15.50 15.75
CA GLY A 224 28.75 14.17 15.78
C GLY A 224 29.99 14.08 16.65
N LYS A 225 30.38 12.85 17.00
CA LYS A 225 31.56 12.58 17.83
C LYS A 225 32.85 12.70 16.99
N THR A 226 33.99 12.55 17.64
CA THR A 226 35.31 12.59 16.99
C THR A 226 35.57 11.43 16.04
N SER A 227 34.82 10.32 16.15
CA SER A 227 34.85 9.23 15.17
C SER A 227 34.21 9.60 13.82
N GLU A 228 33.30 10.58 13.80
CA GLU A 228 32.54 10.98 12.62
C GLU A 228 33.05 12.31 12.03
N VAL A 229 33.50 13.23 12.89
CA VAL A 229 34.23 14.45 12.51
C VAL A 229 35.45 14.58 13.41
N SER A 230 36.61 14.16 12.92
CA SER A 230 37.83 14.05 13.73
C SER A 230 38.33 15.38 14.31
N SER A 231 39.16 15.29 15.34
CA SER A 231 39.88 16.44 15.89
C SER A 231 40.82 17.09 14.86
N ALA A 232 41.26 16.34 13.83
CA ALA A 232 42.02 16.89 12.72
C ALA A 232 41.16 17.85 11.88
N VAL A 233 39.93 17.45 11.54
CA VAL A 233 38.96 18.33 10.86
C VAL A 233 38.62 19.54 11.72
N GLU A 234 38.41 19.37 13.02
CA GLU A 234 38.17 20.48 13.95
C GLU A 234 39.34 21.47 13.97
N LYS A 235 40.58 20.99 13.95
CA LYS A 235 41.77 21.84 13.83
C LYS A 235 41.84 22.56 12.48
N GLU A 236 41.46 21.91 11.38
CA GLU A 236 41.36 22.54 10.07
C GLU A 236 40.30 23.66 10.04
N LEU A 237 39.16 23.46 10.70
CA LEU A 237 38.12 24.49 10.88
C LEU A 237 38.67 25.70 11.64
N SER A 238 39.27 25.49 12.82
CA SER A 238 39.88 26.57 13.62
C SER A 238 40.96 27.33 12.85
N SER A 239 41.75 26.62 12.03
CA SER A 239 42.81 27.22 11.23
C SER A 239 42.27 28.03 10.05
N ALA A 240 41.17 27.58 9.44
CA ALA A 240 40.53 28.29 8.33
C ALA A 240 39.85 29.59 8.81
N VAL A 241 39.26 29.58 10.00
CA VAL A 241 38.48 30.70 10.56
C VAL A 241 38.76 30.90 12.06
N PRO A 242 39.93 31.45 12.44
CA PRO A 242 40.36 31.54 13.85
C PRO A 242 39.48 32.42 14.75
N GLY A 243 38.61 33.25 14.17
CA GLY A 243 37.65 34.08 14.91
C GLY A 243 36.31 33.39 15.20
N ALA A 244 36.07 32.18 14.68
CA ALA A 244 34.81 31.47 14.86
C ALA A 244 34.77 30.72 16.20
N ARG A 245 33.63 30.78 16.91
CA ARG A 245 33.36 29.93 18.07
C ARG A 245 32.97 28.53 17.58
N ILE A 246 33.76 27.51 17.91
CA ILE A 246 33.46 26.12 17.54
C ILE A 246 32.74 25.41 18.68
N VAL A 247 31.61 24.79 18.38
CA VAL A 247 30.76 24.05 19.32
C VAL A 247 30.55 22.64 18.81
N ARG A 248 31.03 21.64 19.52
CA ARG A 248 30.75 20.24 19.21
C ARG A 248 29.56 19.74 20.00
N MET A 249 28.54 19.26 19.30
CA MET A 249 27.37 18.60 19.86
C MET A 249 27.55 17.09 19.71
N SER A 250 27.83 16.43 20.83
CA SER A 250 28.07 14.97 20.89
C SER A 250 27.56 14.38 22.20
N GLY A 251 27.22 13.10 22.18
CA GLY A 251 26.87 12.28 23.34
C GLY A 251 27.65 10.96 23.38
N THR A 252 27.34 10.11 24.35
CA THR A 252 28.00 8.80 24.54
C THR A 252 27.63 7.79 23.45
N ASP A 253 26.45 7.94 22.86
CA ASP A 253 25.93 7.11 21.78
C ASP A 253 25.26 7.97 20.69
N LYS A 254 24.73 7.32 19.64
CA LYS A 254 24.05 8.01 18.54
C LYS A 254 22.87 8.83 19.06
N TYR A 255 21.96 8.25 19.84
CA TYR A 255 20.73 8.92 20.27
C TYR A 255 20.97 10.06 21.25
N SER A 256 21.88 9.90 22.21
CA SER A 256 22.31 10.98 23.10
C SER A 256 22.99 12.13 22.33
N THR A 257 23.70 11.84 21.24
CA THR A 257 24.20 12.88 20.33
C THR A 257 23.06 13.61 19.63
N LEU A 258 22.05 12.90 19.11
CA LEU A 258 20.87 13.53 18.48
C LEU A 258 20.11 14.42 19.48
N ILE A 259 19.92 13.95 20.71
CA ILE A 259 19.28 14.74 21.78
C ILE A 259 20.13 15.95 22.19
N SER A 260 21.46 15.83 22.23
CA SER A 260 22.36 16.97 22.49
C SER A 260 22.20 18.08 21.44
N ILE A 261 22.08 17.70 20.16
CA ILE A 261 21.76 18.64 19.07
C ILE A 261 20.41 19.30 19.32
N ILE A 262 19.36 18.52 19.57
CA ILE A 262 18.00 19.04 19.78
C ILE A 262 17.95 20.02 20.97
N LYS A 263 18.51 19.63 22.12
CA LYS A 263 18.53 20.47 23.32
C LYS A 263 19.27 21.80 23.12
N THR A 264 20.23 21.85 22.21
CA THR A 264 20.97 23.08 21.86
C THR A 264 20.08 24.14 21.19
N PHE A 265 19.08 23.72 20.41
CA PHE A 265 18.26 24.63 19.60
C PHE A 265 16.79 24.69 19.97
N SER A 266 16.25 23.65 20.61
CA SER A 266 14.83 23.55 20.96
C SER A 266 14.66 22.66 22.18
N SER A 267 14.90 23.22 23.38
CA SER A 267 14.78 22.45 24.63
C SER A 267 13.33 22.15 25.01
N TYR A 268 12.40 23.03 24.65
CA TYR A 268 10.96 22.92 24.96
C TYR A 268 10.11 23.22 23.70
N PRO A 269 10.14 22.34 22.68
CA PRO A 269 9.33 22.51 21.48
C PRO A 269 7.84 22.36 21.79
N ASN A 270 7.00 23.19 21.17
CA ASN A 270 5.54 22.98 21.14
C ASN A 270 5.12 21.87 20.16
N LYS A 271 6.03 21.46 19.25
CA LYS A 271 5.77 20.50 18.18
C LYS A 271 6.99 19.66 17.89
N ILE A 272 6.82 18.35 17.81
CA ILE A 272 7.87 17.38 17.49
C ILE A 272 7.48 16.52 16.29
N TYR A 273 8.46 16.13 15.49
CA TYR A 273 8.29 15.22 14.36
C TYR A 273 9.07 13.94 14.60
N LEU A 274 8.42 12.78 14.47
CA LEU A 274 9.03 11.47 14.62
C LEU A 274 9.36 10.89 13.24
N ALA A 275 10.54 10.31 13.08
CA ALA A 275 10.92 9.62 11.86
C ALA A 275 11.84 8.42 12.15
N SER A 276 12.04 7.55 11.16
CA SER A 276 12.97 6.43 11.29
C SER A 276 14.42 6.89 11.40
N GLY A 277 15.13 6.31 12.36
CA GLY A 277 16.57 6.47 12.56
C GLY A 277 17.43 5.44 11.82
N SER A 278 16.81 4.56 11.01
CA SER A 278 17.50 3.53 10.20
C SER A 278 17.29 3.71 8.70
N ALA A 279 16.19 4.34 8.27
CA ALA A 279 15.93 4.75 6.89
C ALA A 279 15.45 6.19 6.87
N TYR A 280 16.06 7.04 6.04
CA TYR A 280 15.90 8.48 6.16
C TYR A 280 15.16 9.27 5.05
N PRO A 281 14.49 8.65 4.04
CA PRO A 281 13.84 9.43 2.99
C PRO A 281 12.68 10.28 3.52
N ASP A 282 11.98 9.80 4.55
CA ASP A 282 10.81 10.49 5.13
C ASP A 282 11.24 11.69 5.97
N ALA A 283 12.32 11.55 6.77
CA ALA A 283 12.92 12.65 7.50
C ALA A 283 13.49 13.73 6.55
N LEU A 284 14.11 13.31 5.43
CA LEU A 284 14.64 14.24 4.43
C LEU A 284 13.53 15.09 3.81
N SER A 285 12.45 14.46 3.32
CA SER A 285 11.32 15.18 2.73
C SER A 285 10.54 16.01 3.77
N GLY A 286 10.41 15.50 4.99
CA GLY A 286 9.79 16.19 6.13
C GLY A 286 10.59 17.35 6.71
N SER A 287 11.88 17.47 6.38
CA SER A 287 12.78 18.45 6.99
C SER A 287 12.31 19.90 6.84
N VAL A 288 11.79 20.26 5.66
CA VAL A 288 11.31 21.63 5.39
C VAL A 288 9.99 21.94 6.09
N LEU A 289 9.15 20.92 6.32
CA LEU A 289 7.92 21.07 7.09
C LEU A 289 8.23 21.28 8.57
N ALA A 290 9.17 20.51 9.13
CA ALA A 290 9.65 20.73 10.51
C ALA A 290 10.35 22.09 10.67
N ALA A 291 11.08 22.53 9.64
CA ALA A 291 11.74 23.83 9.62
C ALA A 291 10.76 25.02 9.65
N ALA A 292 9.51 24.86 9.19
CA ALA A 292 8.53 25.95 9.19
C ALA A 292 8.26 26.53 10.60
N THR A 293 8.43 25.71 11.63
CA THR A 293 8.24 26.09 13.04
C THR A 293 9.50 25.92 13.90
N GLY A 294 10.65 25.64 13.29
CA GLY A 294 11.89 25.36 14.03
C GLY A 294 11.80 24.10 14.90
N SER A 295 10.92 23.16 14.55
CA SER A 295 10.63 21.96 15.34
C SER A 295 11.68 20.87 15.15
N PRO A 296 11.99 20.09 16.21
CA PRO A 296 12.93 18.98 16.10
C PRO A 296 12.34 17.80 15.33
N ILE A 297 13.23 17.10 14.61
CA ILE A 297 12.99 15.76 14.08
C ILE A 297 13.67 14.77 15.02
N ILE A 298 12.87 13.97 15.72
CA ILE A 298 13.32 12.93 16.63
C ILE A 298 13.39 11.61 15.87
N LEU A 299 14.61 11.09 15.73
CA LEU A 299 14.86 9.81 15.07
C LEU A 299 14.69 8.65 16.06
N LEU A 300 13.95 7.62 15.65
CA LEU A 300 13.60 6.46 16.47
C LEU A 300 14.10 5.15 15.85
N ASP A 301 14.27 4.11 16.66
CA ASP A 301 14.60 2.76 16.15
C ASP A 301 13.29 1.99 15.85
N PRO A 302 12.92 1.77 14.57
CA PRO A 302 11.70 1.04 14.24
C PRO A 302 11.70 -0.42 14.70
N LYS A 303 12.87 -0.98 15.06
CA LYS A 303 12.97 -2.36 15.59
C LYS A 303 12.59 -2.46 17.06
N GLN A 304 12.45 -1.33 17.74
CA GLN A 304 12.12 -1.27 19.17
C GLN A 304 10.68 -0.85 19.37
N SER A 305 10.02 -1.45 20.35
CA SER A 305 8.68 -1.01 20.77
C SER A 305 8.72 0.24 21.63
N THR A 306 9.87 0.59 22.23
CA THR A 306 10.02 1.75 23.11
C THR A 306 11.08 2.72 22.58
N PRO A 307 10.96 4.04 22.84
CA PRO A 307 11.97 4.99 22.42
C PRO A 307 13.32 4.70 23.09
N PRO A 308 14.46 4.88 22.40
CA PRO A 308 15.78 4.70 23.00
C PRO A 308 15.93 5.53 24.28
N LYS A 309 16.67 5.03 25.27
CA LYS A 309 16.76 5.65 26.61
C LYS A 309 17.01 7.17 26.59
N ALA A 310 17.98 7.64 25.81
CA ALA A 310 18.27 9.07 25.71
C ALA A 310 17.10 9.90 25.17
N VAL A 311 16.36 9.35 24.20
CA VAL A 311 15.14 9.95 23.66
C VAL A 311 14.05 9.94 24.73
N ALA A 312 13.83 8.80 25.40
CA ALA A 312 12.83 8.69 26.46
C ALA A 312 13.08 9.69 27.61
N ASP A 313 14.33 9.89 28.01
CA ASP A 313 14.68 10.84 29.06
C ASP A 313 14.42 12.29 28.63
N TYR A 314 14.72 12.65 27.38
CA TYR A 314 14.36 13.95 26.81
C TYR A 314 12.83 14.16 26.73
N LEU A 315 12.08 13.15 26.28
CA LEU A 315 10.63 13.23 26.14
C LEU A 315 9.91 13.49 27.49
N LYS A 316 10.45 13.02 28.62
CA LYS A 316 9.93 13.30 29.97
C LYS A 316 10.08 14.76 30.38
N GLU A 317 10.99 15.50 29.76
CA GLU A 317 11.23 16.92 30.06
C GLU A 317 10.27 17.84 29.28
N LEU A 318 9.49 17.30 28.33
CA LEU A 318 8.64 18.07 27.43
C LEU A 318 7.27 18.37 28.02
N ASP A 319 6.79 19.59 27.79
CA ASP A 319 5.44 20.02 28.19
C ASP A 319 4.44 19.81 27.03
N SER A 320 3.94 18.59 26.91
CA SER A 320 2.81 18.22 26.03
C SER A 320 2.89 18.74 24.57
N PRO A 321 3.97 18.49 23.81
CA PRO A 321 4.07 18.93 22.42
C PRO A 321 3.05 18.24 21.51
N GLU A 322 2.66 18.91 20.42
CA GLU A 322 2.00 18.26 19.28
C GLU A 322 2.96 17.23 18.65
N ILE A 323 2.44 16.03 18.36
CA ILE A 323 3.25 14.90 17.86
C ILE A 323 2.84 14.59 16.43
N TYR A 324 3.81 14.66 15.52
CA TYR A 324 3.66 14.29 14.12
C TYR A 324 4.60 13.15 13.74
N VAL A 325 4.24 12.40 12.71
CA VAL A 325 5.07 11.29 12.21
C VAL A 325 5.33 11.44 10.72
N PHE A 326 6.60 11.35 10.33
CA PHE A 326 7.02 11.19 8.94
C PHE A 326 7.28 9.72 8.66
N GLY A 327 6.52 9.16 7.72
CA GLY A 327 6.65 7.77 7.30
C GLY A 327 5.55 6.87 7.84
N GLY A 328 5.35 5.75 7.13
CA GLY A 328 4.39 4.75 7.51
C GLY A 328 4.79 3.92 8.72
N ILE A 329 3.98 2.92 9.06
CA ILE A 329 4.19 2.00 10.19
C ILE A 329 5.56 1.30 10.13
N ALA A 330 6.08 1.04 8.92
CA ALA A 330 7.42 0.49 8.69
C ALA A 330 8.55 1.39 9.21
N ALA A 331 8.39 2.71 9.08
CA ALA A 331 9.38 3.70 9.47
C ALA A 331 9.24 4.07 10.96
N VAL A 332 8.00 4.22 11.44
CA VAL A 332 7.70 4.49 12.85
C VAL A 332 6.47 3.66 13.23
N PRO A 333 6.66 2.49 13.88
CA PRO A 333 5.56 1.64 14.30
C PRO A 333 4.55 2.36 15.19
N GLU A 334 3.27 1.97 15.13
CA GLU A 334 2.21 2.59 15.93
C GLU A 334 2.48 2.47 17.42
N LEU A 335 2.92 1.30 17.89
CA LEU A 335 3.27 1.08 19.29
C LEU A 335 4.42 2.00 19.74
N LEU A 336 5.41 2.19 18.88
CA LEU A 336 6.55 3.06 19.17
C LEU A 336 6.11 4.54 19.25
N ALA A 337 5.29 5.01 18.31
CA ALA A 337 4.71 6.36 18.35
C ALA A 337 3.82 6.57 19.58
N LYS A 338 3.00 5.57 19.92
CA LYS A 338 2.18 5.57 21.14
C LYS A 338 3.05 5.60 22.40
N ASN A 339 4.16 4.87 22.41
CA ASN A 339 5.07 4.89 23.54
C ASN A 339 5.83 6.21 23.69
N VAL A 340 6.11 6.93 22.60
CA VAL A 340 6.58 8.33 22.69
C VAL A 340 5.56 9.19 23.43
N GLN A 341 4.28 9.10 23.07
CA GLN A 341 3.20 9.82 23.75
C GLN A 341 3.04 9.40 25.21
N ASN A 342 3.14 8.09 25.51
CA ASN A 342 3.08 7.58 26.88
C ASN A 342 4.21 8.17 27.74
N VAL A 343 5.44 8.19 27.22
CA VAL A 343 6.59 8.76 27.94
C VAL A 343 6.39 10.24 28.25
N ILE A 344 5.91 11.03 27.30
CA ILE A 344 5.59 12.46 27.52
C ILE A 344 4.53 12.61 28.63
N LYS A 345 3.51 11.74 28.64
CA LYS A 345 2.42 11.75 29.64
C LYS A 345 2.81 11.15 31.00
N GLY A 346 4.07 10.70 31.19
CA GLY A 346 4.50 10.01 32.40
C GLY A 346 3.93 8.60 32.57
N ILE A 347 3.39 8.01 31.49
CA ILE A 347 2.84 6.65 31.44
C ILE A 347 3.97 5.68 31.08
N GLN A 348 4.02 4.52 31.74
CA GLN A 348 5.00 3.49 31.42
C GLN A 348 4.85 3.00 29.97
N PRO A 349 5.95 2.92 29.19
CA PRO A 349 5.91 2.37 27.84
C PRO A 349 5.42 0.93 27.82
N ILE A 350 4.59 0.60 26.82
CA ILE A 350 4.10 -0.74 26.56
C ILE A 350 5.22 -1.52 25.86
N SER A 351 5.84 -2.49 26.52
CA SER A 351 6.73 -3.45 25.85
C SER A 351 5.90 -4.41 24.99
N SER A 352 6.37 -4.72 23.79
CA SER A 352 5.79 -5.78 22.96
C SER A 352 6.07 -7.14 23.61
N GLU A 353 5.23 -7.58 24.53
CA GLU A 353 5.14 -9.02 24.83
C GLU A 353 4.60 -9.72 23.58
N ASN A 354 5.28 -10.79 23.15
CA ASN A 354 4.74 -11.64 22.11
C ASN A 354 3.42 -12.24 22.62
N LEU A 355 2.32 -11.91 21.95
CA LEU A 355 1.02 -12.47 22.24
C LEU A 355 1.03 -13.96 21.88
N SER A 356 0.47 -14.78 22.76
CA SER A 356 0.11 -16.16 22.42
C SER A 356 -1.01 -16.17 21.36
N ALA A 357 -1.22 -17.30 20.70
CA ALA A 357 -2.36 -17.46 19.79
C ALA A 357 -3.71 -17.19 20.48
N SER A 358 -3.84 -17.57 21.76
CA SER A 358 -5.02 -17.23 22.56
C SER A 358 -5.16 -15.73 22.80
N GLY A 359 -4.07 -15.02 23.12
CA GLY A 359 -4.10 -13.56 23.31
C GLY A 359 -4.42 -12.80 22.02
N ILE A 360 -3.93 -13.26 20.88
CA ILE A 360 -4.31 -12.71 19.56
C ILE A 360 -5.79 -12.95 19.29
N TYR A 361 -6.29 -14.17 19.53
CA TYR A 361 -7.71 -14.49 19.34
C TYR A 361 -8.64 -13.70 20.26
N GLU A 362 -8.34 -13.61 21.55
CA GLU A 362 -9.13 -12.85 22.52
C GLU A 362 -9.25 -11.38 22.14
N LYS A 363 -8.17 -10.81 21.60
CA LYS A 363 -8.12 -9.39 21.25
C LYS A 363 -8.74 -9.08 19.89
N TYR A 364 -8.56 -9.97 18.91
CA TYR A 364 -8.82 -9.65 17.49
C TYR A 364 -9.82 -10.57 16.81
N GLY A 365 -10.16 -11.72 17.42
CA GLY A 365 -11.10 -12.67 16.83
C GLY A 365 -12.48 -12.09 16.56
N GLN A 366 -12.92 -11.08 17.31
CA GLN A 366 -14.21 -10.41 17.08
C GLN A 366 -14.24 -9.53 15.83
N SER A 367 -13.07 -9.13 15.31
CA SER A 367 -12.92 -8.24 14.15
C SER A 367 -12.59 -8.97 12.85
N THR A 368 -12.59 -10.31 12.89
CA THR A 368 -12.52 -11.20 11.72
C THR A 368 -13.94 -11.63 11.34
N ALA A 369 -14.37 -11.29 10.14
CA ALA A 369 -15.71 -11.53 9.62
C ALA A 369 -15.78 -12.77 8.73
N TYR A 370 -16.94 -13.42 8.75
CA TYR A 370 -17.36 -14.38 7.75
C TYR A 370 -18.10 -13.66 6.62
N LEU A 371 -17.77 -14.00 5.37
CA LEU A 371 -18.32 -13.38 4.18
C LEU A 371 -19.15 -14.38 3.38
N GLU A 372 -20.33 -13.96 2.96
CA GLU A 372 -21.18 -14.65 1.99
C GLU A 372 -21.42 -13.72 0.80
N THR A 373 -21.17 -14.18 -0.42
CA THR A 373 -21.34 -13.38 -1.63
C THR A 373 -22.54 -13.85 -2.44
N PHE A 374 -23.30 -12.91 -3.00
CA PHE A 374 -24.54 -13.20 -3.70
C PHE A 374 -24.55 -12.53 -5.07
N ASP A 375 -25.15 -13.20 -6.05
CA ASP A 375 -25.41 -12.62 -7.37
C ASP A 375 -26.60 -11.65 -7.35
N SER A 376 -26.96 -11.12 -8.52
CA SER A 376 -28.06 -10.17 -8.68
C SER A 376 -29.45 -10.78 -8.42
N SER A 377 -29.56 -12.11 -8.41
CA SER A 377 -30.79 -12.83 -8.07
C SER A 377 -30.90 -13.17 -6.57
N GLY A 378 -29.85 -12.88 -5.79
CA GLY A 378 -29.75 -13.23 -4.38
C GLY A 378 -29.31 -14.68 -4.14
N GLN A 379 -28.80 -15.38 -5.16
CA GLN A 379 -28.25 -16.72 -5.01
C GLN A 379 -26.81 -16.64 -4.48
N LEU A 380 -26.48 -17.51 -3.52
CA LEU A 380 -25.13 -17.60 -2.95
C LEU A 380 -24.12 -18.05 -4.01
N LEU A 381 -23.08 -17.23 -4.23
CA LEU A 381 -21.98 -17.48 -5.15
C LEU A 381 -20.78 -18.13 -4.45
N GLY A 382 -20.48 -17.69 -3.24
CA GLY A 382 -19.27 -18.09 -2.55
C GLY A 382 -19.21 -17.62 -1.11
N GLN A 383 -18.16 -18.07 -0.43
CA GLN A 383 -17.92 -17.79 0.98
C GLN A 383 -16.43 -17.55 1.20
N GLY A 384 -16.11 -16.76 2.22
CA GLY A 384 -14.73 -16.44 2.59
C GLY A 384 -14.61 -15.79 3.95
N THR A 385 -13.43 -15.26 4.21
CA THR A 385 -13.12 -14.47 5.40
C THR A 385 -12.82 -13.02 5.00
N GLY A 386 -13.09 -12.09 5.90
CA GLY A 386 -12.56 -10.73 5.82
C GLY A 386 -12.21 -10.23 7.22
N PHE A 387 -11.64 -9.03 7.33
CA PHE A 387 -11.35 -8.42 8.62
C PHE A 387 -11.35 -6.90 8.55
N LEU A 388 -11.62 -6.26 9.69
CA LEU A 388 -11.65 -4.80 9.79
C LEU A 388 -10.25 -4.21 9.70
N VAL A 389 -10.06 -3.28 8.77
CA VAL A 389 -8.86 -2.42 8.69
C VAL A 389 -9.15 -0.97 9.08
N ALA A 390 -10.42 -0.58 9.05
CA ALA A 390 -10.97 0.62 9.67
C ALA A 390 -12.40 0.32 10.15
N LYS A 391 -13.04 1.25 10.86
CA LYS A 391 -14.39 1.03 11.42
C LYS A 391 -15.44 0.71 10.35
N ASP A 392 -15.21 1.11 9.12
CA ASP A 392 -16.12 1.00 7.98
C ASP A 392 -15.51 0.24 6.79
N LYS A 393 -14.31 -0.34 6.96
CA LYS A 393 -13.51 -0.97 5.89
C LYS A 393 -13.16 -2.41 6.23
N VAL A 394 -13.56 -3.34 5.37
CA VAL A 394 -13.27 -4.77 5.49
C VAL A 394 -12.37 -5.23 4.35
N ALA A 395 -11.17 -5.71 4.68
CA ALA A 395 -10.25 -6.31 3.71
C ALA A 395 -10.61 -7.79 3.48
N THR A 396 -10.49 -8.24 2.23
CA THR A 396 -10.64 -9.64 1.81
C THR A 396 -9.89 -9.87 0.50
N ASN A 397 -9.96 -11.07 -0.08
CA ASN A 397 -9.44 -11.32 -1.42
C ASN A 397 -10.39 -10.83 -2.51
N TYR A 398 -9.83 -10.42 -3.64
CA TYR A 398 -10.63 -10.06 -4.82
C TYR A 398 -11.43 -11.26 -5.33
N HIS A 399 -10.83 -12.45 -5.39
CA HIS A 399 -11.53 -13.65 -5.87
C HIS A 399 -12.74 -14.05 -5.00
N VAL A 400 -12.77 -13.67 -3.71
CA VAL A 400 -13.90 -13.93 -2.80
C VAL A 400 -15.13 -13.13 -3.23
N ILE A 401 -14.92 -11.90 -3.71
CA ILE A 401 -16.00 -11.00 -4.14
C ILE A 401 -16.24 -11.00 -5.66
N LYS A 402 -15.50 -11.83 -6.40
CA LYS A 402 -15.58 -11.87 -7.86
C LYS A 402 -17.00 -12.22 -8.31
N ASN A 403 -17.56 -11.39 -9.21
CA ASN A 403 -18.93 -11.49 -9.72
C ASN A 403 -20.04 -11.27 -8.68
N ALA A 404 -19.71 -10.87 -7.45
CA ALA A 404 -20.71 -10.60 -6.42
C ALA A 404 -21.48 -9.32 -6.75
N HIS A 405 -22.81 -9.36 -6.62
CA HIS A 405 -23.65 -8.18 -6.63
C HIS A 405 -23.78 -7.59 -5.23
N SER A 406 -23.77 -8.45 -4.21
CA SER A 406 -23.77 -8.05 -2.79
C SER A 406 -22.96 -9.02 -1.93
N VAL A 407 -22.52 -8.54 -0.77
CA VAL A 407 -21.77 -9.30 0.23
C VAL A 407 -22.43 -9.11 1.59
N LYS A 408 -22.67 -10.22 2.29
CA LYS A 408 -23.06 -10.23 3.70
C LYS A 408 -21.82 -10.47 4.56
N VAL A 409 -21.54 -9.53 5.45
CA VAL A 409 -20.43 -9.52 6.38
C VAL A 409 -20.94 -9.83 7.78
N SER A 410 -20.57 -10.97 8.35
CA SER A 410 -21.04 -11.42 9.66
C SER A 410 -19.88 -11.50 10.66
N PHE A 411 -19.95 -10.75 11.75
CA PHE A 411 -18.96 -10.79 12.82
C PHE A 411 -19.36 -11.77 13.94
N PRO A 412 -18.41 -12.35 14.69
CA PRO A 412 -18.69 -13.26 15.81
C PRO A 412 -19.52 -12.64 16.93
N SER A 413 -19.54 -11.31 17.03
CA SER A 413 -20.40 -10.56 17.97
C SER A 413 -21.89 -10.64 17.62
N GLY A 414 -22.25 -11.18 16.45
CA GLY A 414 -23.61 -11.21 15.91
C GLY A 414 -23.96 -10.01 15.03
N GLN A 415 -23.05 -9.04 14.87
CA GLN A 415 -23.25 -7.92 13.95
C GLN A 415 -23.18 -8.40 12.50
N VAL A 416 -24.20 -8.04 11.71
CA VAL A 416 -24.31 -8.40 10.29
C VAL A 416 -24.50 -7.13 9.46
N TYR A 417 -23.73 -7.01 8.39
CA TYR A 417 -23.80 -5.90 7.44
C TYR A 417 -23.97 -6.46 6.03
N ASN A 418 -24.94 -5.93 5.28
CA ASN A 418 -25.06 -6.20 3.85
C ASN A 418 -24.48 -5.01 3.10
N THR A 419 -23.61 -5.25 2.13
CA THR A 419 -23.01 -4.20 1.32
C THR A 419 -22.93 -4.61 -0.15
N SER A 420 -23.15 -3.63 -1.02
CA SER A 420 -22.84 -3.67 -2.44
C SER A 420 -21.73 -2.69 -2.80
N GLU A 421 -21.11 -2.05 -1.80
CA GLU A 421 -20.14 -0.97 -1.95
C GLU A 421 -18.71 -1.45 -1.64
N ILE A 422 -17.75 -0.90 -2.36
CA ILE A 422 -16.33 -1.20 -2.20
C ILE A 422 -15.50 0.09 -2.37
N TYR A 423 -14.47 0.24 -1.55
CA TYR A 423 -13.55 1.38 -1.57
C TYR A 423 -12.47 1.24 -2.65
N GLY A 424 -12.18 0.02 -3.07
CA GLY A 424 -11.14 -0.29 -4.03
C GLY A 424 -10.79 -1.78 -4.07
N TYR A 425 -10.13 -2.19 -5.15
CA TYR A 425 -9.63 -3.54 -5.35
C TYR A 425 -8.38 -3.50 -6.24
N ASP A 426 -7.62 -4.59 -6.21
CA ASP A 426 -6.55 -4.88 -7.16
C ASP A 426 -6.70 -6.34 -7.57
N GLU A 427 -7.20 -6.56 -8.80
CA GLU A 427 -7.42 -7.89 -9.35
C GLU A 427 -6.12 -8.67 -9.46
N ASN A 428 -5.06 -8.02 -9.91
CA ASN A 428 -3.76 -8.68 -10.04
C ASN A 428 -3.33 -9.17 -8.67
N ARG A 429 -3.39 -8.29 -7.66
CA ARG A 429 -2.92 -8.60 -6.30
C ARG A 429 -3.90 -9.38 -5.44
N ASP A 430 -5.02 -9.81 -6.00
CA ASP A 430 -6.06 -10.57 -5.32
C ASP A 430 -6.55 -9.94 -4.01
N ILE A 431 -6.67 -8.60 -3.94
CA ILE A 431 -7.17 -7.88 -2.74
C ILE A 431 -8.39 -7.02 -3.08
N ALA A 432 -9.35 -6.97 -2.14
CA ALA A 432 -10.52 -6.10 -2.19
C ALA A 432 -10.79 -5.44 -0.82
N MET A 433 -11.39 -4.25 -0.85
CA MET A 433 -11.73 -3.46 0.34
C MET A 433 -13.21 -3.08 0.36
N LEU A 434 -14.03 -3.88 1.02
CA LEU A 434 -15.47 -3.64 1.13
C LEU A 434 -15.77 -2.44 2.05
N LYS A 435 -16.81 -1.71 1.72
CA LYS A 435 -17.36 -0.64 2.58
C LYS A 435 -18.55 -1.18 3.37
N ILE A 436 -18.57 -0.95 4.67
CA ILE A 436 -19.71 -1.24 5.53
C ILE A 436 -20.10 -0.01 6.33
N THR A 437 -21.28 -0.03 6.96
CA THR A 437 -21.62 0.98 7.96
C THR A 437 -20.64 0.88 9.14
N PRO A 438 -20.16 2.02 9.71
CA PRO A 438 -19.17 1.99 10.78
C PRO A 438 -19.58 1.12 11.98
N THR A 439 -18.74 0.15 12.34
CA THR A 439 -18.90 -0.69 13.54
C THR A 439 -18.19 -0.09 14.76
N ASN A 440 -18.56 -0.58 15.94
CA ASN A 440 -17.88 -0.33 17.21
C ASN A 440 -16.73 -1.33 17.49
N LEU A 441 -16.53 -2.33 16.64
CA LEU A 441 -15.44 -3.28 16.76
C LEU A 441 -14.09 -2.63 16.41
N PRO A 442 -12.99 -3.01 17.09
CA PRO A 442 -11.67 -2.41 16.84
C PRO A 442 -11.08 -2.93 15.53
N PRO A 443 -10.59 -2.05 14.64
CA PRO A 443 -9.81 -2.48 13.48
C PRO A 443 -8.55 -3.25 13.87
N LEU A 444 -8.12 -4.17 13.01
CA LEU A 444 -6.90 -4.94 13.24
C LEU A 444 -5.66 -4.08 12.93
N PRO A 445 -4.64 -4.09 13.81
CA PRO A 445 -3.39 -3.39 13.53
C PRO A 445 -2.65 -4.08 12.38
N LEU A 446 -2.26 -3.30 11.38
CA LEU A 446 -1.56 -3.80 10.20
C LEU A 446 -0.05 -3.72 10.42
N GLY A 447 0.63 -4.85 10.31
CA GLY A 447 2.08 -4.95 10.42
C GLY A 447 2.79 -4.44 9.17
N ASN A 448 4.08 -4.75 9.06
CA ASN A 448 4.90 -4.44 7.88
C ASN A 448 5.48 -5.72 7.30
N SER A 449 5.01 -6.13 6.13
CA SER A 449 5.48 -7.36 5.50
C SER A 449 6.91 -7.28 4.97
N ASP A 450 7.46 -6.08 4.73
CA ASP A 450 8.86 -5.91 4.28
C ASP A 450 9.88 -6.26 5.37
N THR A 451 9.43 -6.33 6.63
CA THR A 451 10.23 -6.73 7.79
C THR A 451 9.95 -8.14 8.27
N THR A 452 9.09 -8.88 7.55
CA THR A 452 8.77 -10.27 7.90
C THR A 452 9.98 -11.15 7.64
N GLU A 453 10.29 -12.03 8.60
CA GLU A 453 11.45 -12.92 8.52
C GLU A 453 11.01 -14.39 8.38
N VAL A 454 11.81 -15.17 7.67
CA VAL A 454 11.62 -16.63 7.61
C VAL A 454 11.79 -17.22 9.02
N GLY A 455 10.84 -18.05 9.43
CA GLY A 455 10.77 -18.63 10.77
C GLY A 455 9.92 -17.82 11.76
N GLU A 456 9.43 -16.64 11.41
CA GLU A 456 8.54 -15.85 12.27
C GLU A 456 7.24 -16.64 12.55
N ASN A 457 6.88 -16.76 13.83
CA ASN A 457 5.65 -17.44 14.25
C ASN A 457 4.43 -16.62 13.84
N ILE A 458 3.42 -17.33 13.33
CA ILE A 458 2.17 -16.73 12.87
C ILE A 458 0.94 -17.41 13.46
N VAL A 459 -0.14 -16.64 13.51
CA VAL A 459 -1.47 -17.08 13.89
C VAL A 459 -2.44 -16.66 12.80
N VAL A 460 -3.21 -17.59 12.27
CA VAL A 460 -4.28 -17.33 11.31
C VAL A 460 -5.60 -17.39 12.05
N ILE A 461 -6.46 -16.40 11.85
CA ILE A 461 -7.85 -16.44 12.30
C ILE A 461 -8.73 -16.40 11.07
N SER A 462 -9.53 -17.44 10.82
CA SER A 462 -10.36 -17.53 9.62
C SER A 462 -11.64 -18.32 9.84
N ASN A 463 -12.47 -18.41 8.78
CA ASN A 463 -13.75 -19.11 8.80
C ASN A 463 -13.79 -20.25 7.76
N PRO A 464 -12.97 -21.31 7.90
CA PRO A 464 -12.93 -22.41 6.95
C PRO A 464 -14.27 -23.15 6.90
N LEU A 465 -14.82 -23.38 5.70
CA LEU A 465 -16.08 -24.12 5.47
C LEU A 465 -17.30 -23.59 6.25
N GLY A 466 -17.30 -22.30 6.62
CA GLY A 466 -18.36 -21.72 7.44
C GLY A 466 -18.27 -22.06 8.94
N LEU A 467 -17.22 -22.76 9.39
CA LEU A 467 -16.90 -22.93 10.80
C LEU A 467 -16.30 -21.63 11.32
N SER A 468 -17.11 -20.87 12.05
CA SER A 468 -16.73 -19.52 12.48
C SER A 468 -15.51 -19.53 13.42
N ASN A 469 -14.54 -18.65 13.16
CA ASN A 469 -13.44 -18.29 14.06
C ASN A 469 -12.44 -19.42 14.38
N THR A 470 -12.02 -20.15 13.35
CA THR A 470 -10.94 -21.14 13.48
C THR A 470 -9.59 -20.45 13.63
N VAL A 471 -8.83 -20.87 14.65
CA VAL A 471 -7.45 -20.43 14.87
C VAL A 471 -6.49 -21.53 14.42
N SER A 472 -5.55 -21.20 13.52
CA SER A 472 -4.43 -22.07 13.19
C SER A 472 -3.09 -21.36 13.41
N THR A 473 -2.06 -22.12 13.74
CA THR A 473 -0.72 -21.58 14.03
C THR A 473 0.31 -22.20 13.13
N GLY A 474 1.37 -21.45 12.82
CA GLY A 474 2.49 -21.93 12.03
C GLY A 474 3.62 -20.91 12.02
N ASN A 475 4.42 -20.92 10.96
CA ASN A 475 5.49 -19.95 10.71
C ASN A 475 5.52 -19.51 9.25
N ILE A 476 6.25 -18.43 9.00
CA ILE A 476 6.65 -18.01 7.65
C ILE A 476 7.75 -18.95 7.15
N SER A 477 7.47 -19.72 6.11
CA SER A 477 8.44 -20.63 5.48
C SER A 477 9.32 -19.94 4.43
N SER A 478 8.81 -18.92 3.76
CA SER A 478 9.55 -18.12 2.78
C SER A 478 8.85 -16.79 2.54
N VAL A 479 9.64 -15.73 2.32
CA VAL A 479 9.16 -14.39 1.95
C VAL A 479 9.40 -14.03 0.48
N ASP A 480 10.00 -14.95 -0.29
CA ASP A 480 10.52 -14.70 -1.64
C ASP A 480 9.93 -15.68 -2.67
N ARG A 481 8.62 -15.96 -2.61
CA ARG A 481 7.95 -16.76 -3.64
C ARG A 481 7.37 -15.82 -4.69
N TYR A 482 7.86 -15.94 -5.93
CA TYR A 482 7.46 -15.05 -7.00
C TYR A 482 6.73 -15.80 -8.12
N PHE A 483 5.44 -15.52 -8.26
CA PHE A 483 4.57 -16.10 -9.30
C PHE A 483 3.59 -15.01 -9.76
N ASP A 484 3.20 -15.02 -11.04
CA ASP A 484 2.28 -14.03 -11.65
C ASP A 484 2.69 -12.56 -11.41
N ASN A 485 3.99 -12.30 -11.51
CA ASN A 485 4.61 -11.00 -11.25
C ASN A 485 4.38 -10.44 -9.83
N GLN A 486 4.18 -11.31 -8.85
CA GLN A 486 3.87 -10.92 -7.47
C GLN A 486 4.63 -11.74 -6.44
N SER A 487 4.92 -11.11 -5.31
CA SER A 487 5.52 -11.76 -4.15
C SER A 487 4.45 -12.35 -3.24
N TRP A 488 4.65 -13.60 -2.86
CA TRP A 488 3.81 -14.38 -1.97
C TRP A 488 4.66 -14.88 -0.80
N PHE A 489 4.07 -14.94 0.38
CA PHE A 489 4.72 -15.58 1.52
C PHE A 489 4.20 -16.99 1.67
N GLN A 490 5.10 -17.96 1.79
CA GLN A 490 4.75 -19.34 2.08
C GLN A 490 4.62 -19.52 3.59
N ILE A 491 3.60 -20.25 4.04
CA ILE A 491 3.32 -20.50 5.46
C ILE A 491 3.14 -21.99 5.75
N THR A 492 3.34 -22.37 7.00
CA THR A 492 3.03 -23.74 7.50
C THR A 492 1.68 -23.86 8.18
N ALA A 493 1.02 -22.75 8.53
CA ALA A 493 -0.29 -22.80 9.18
C ALA A 493 -1.32 -23.44 8.23
N SER A 494 -2.15 -24.35 8.76
CA SER A 494 -3.18 -25.04 7.98
C SER A 494 -4.26 -24.04 7.54
N VAL A 495 -4.55 -24.03 6.24
CA VAL A 495 -5.65 -23.25 5.63
C VAL A 495 -6.45 -24.15 4.70
N SER A 496 -7.73 -23.83 4.51
CA SER A 496 -8.65 -24.58 3.67
C SER A 496 -9.68 -23.65 3.01
N SER A 497 -10.58 -24.21 2.19
CA SER A 497 -11.68 -23.44 1.58
C SER A 497 -12.45 -22.64 2.64
N GLY A 498 -12.75 -21.37 2.34
CA GLY A 498 -13.34 -20.40 3.28
C GLY A 498 -12.32 -19.61 4.10
N SER A 499 -11.05 -20.04 4.16
CA SER A 499 -9.99 -19.27 4.83
C SER A 499 -9.49 -18.06 4.02
N SER A 500 -9.70 -18.04 2.70
CA SER A 500 -9.35 -16.92 1.82
C SER A 500 -9.88 -15.60 2.36
N GLY A 501 -9.00 -14.60 2.45
CA GLY A 501 -9.28 -13.28 2.98
C GLY A 501 -9.07 -13.16 4.49
N GLY A 502 -8.68 -14.24 5.17
CA GLY A 502 -8.41 -14.25 6.61
C GLY A 502 -7.08 -13.57 6.99
N PRO A 503 -7.04 -12.82 8.10
CA PRO A 503 -5.81 -12.18 8.58
C PRO A 503 -4.83 -13.22 9.14
N VAL A 504 -3.54 -13.01 8.84
CA VAL A 504 -2.42 -13.73 9.42
C VAL A 504 -1.65 -12.77 10.30
N PHE A 505 -1.53 -13.07 11.59
CA PHE A 505 -0.87 -12.24 12.59
C PHE A 505 0.55 -12.71 12.87
N ASN A 506 1.45 -11.78 13.13
CA ASN A 506 2.73 -12.06 13.78
C ASN A 506 2.56 -12.16 15.31
N SER A 507 3.64 -12.51 16.02
CA SER A 507 3.63 -12.60 17.48
C SER A 507 3.38 -11.28 18.20
N ARG A 508 3.49 -10.12 17.53
CA ARG A 508 3.13 -8.81 18.09
C ARG A 508 1.63 -8.52 18.00
N GLY A 509 0.87 -9.42 17.37
CA GLY A 509 -0.56 -9.25 17.12
C GLY A 509 -0.88 -8.30 15.97
N GLU A 510 0.07 -8.06 15.07
CA GLU A 510 -0.12 -7.24 13.87
C GLU A 510 -0.36 -8.18 12.67
N VAL A 511 -1.27 -7.81 11.77
CA VAL A 511 -1.53 -8.58 10.55
C VAL A 511 -0.30 -8.47 9.63
N THR A 512 0.36 -9.58 9.31
CA THR A 512 1.53 -9.68 8.41
C THR A 512 1.17 -10.14 6.99
N GLY A 513 -0.01 -10.75 6.82
CA GLY A 513 -0.55 -11.05 5.49
C GLY A 513 -2.00 -11.51 5.49
N ILE A 514 -2.51 -11.84 4.31
CA ILE A 514 -3.88 -12.31 4.07
C ILE A 514 -3.82 -13.68 3.44
N VAL A 515 -4.54 -14.65 4.01
CA VAL A 515 -4.64 -16.00 3.45
C VAL A 515 -5.18 -15.94 2.02
N THR A 516 -4.51 -16.60 1.08
CA THR A 516 -5.02 -16.86 -0.26
C THR A 516 -4.99 -18.36 -0.53
N TRP A 517 -6.16 -18.95 -0.80
CA TRP A 517 -6.28 -20.37 -1.08
C TRP A 517 -6.53 -20.59 -2.58
N GLY A 518 -5.75 -21.45 -3.22
CA GLY A 518 -6.03 -21.94 -4.57
C GLY A 518 -5.01 -21.67 -5.67
N LEU A 519 -3.84 -21.07 -5.37
CA LEU A 519 -2.78 -20.86 -6.37
C LEU A 519 -2.13 -22.16 -6.88
N VAL A 520 -2.21 -23.25 -6.11
CA VAL A 520 -1.60 -24.55 -6.45
C VAL A 520 -2.62 -25.66 -6.17
N LYS A 521 -3.70 -25.73 -6.94
CA LYS A 521 -4.78 -26.71 -6.72
C LYS A 521 -4.43 -28.14 -7.15
N ASP A 522 -3.53 -28.31 -8.13
CA ASP A 522 -3.42 -29.59 -8.83
C ASP A 522 -2.07 -30.32 -8.68
N THR A 523 -1.11 -29.80 -7.91
CA THR A 523 0.25 -30.39 -7.87
C THR A 523 0.94 -30.47 -6.50
N ALA A 524 0.41 -29.87 -5.43
CA ALA A 524 1.07 -29.93 -4.13
C ALA A 524 0.08 -29.95 -2.95
N GLN A 525 -0.04 -31.11 -2.30
CA GLN A 525 -0.63 -31.18 -0.96
C GLN A 525 0.31 -30.49 0.04
N ASN A 526 -0.23 -29.63 0.91
CA ASN A 526 0.47 -28.92 2.02
C ASN A 526 1.32 -27.67 1.64
N LEU A 527 1.04 -26.98 0.54
CA LEU A 527 1.59 -25.64 0.29
C LEU A 527 0.54 -24.55 0.50
N ASN A 528 0.78 -23.68 1.48
CA ASN A 528 -0.11 -22.59 1.86
C ASN A 528 0.58 -21.24 1.64
N PHE A 529 -0.15 -20.28 1.08
CA PHE A 529 0.38 -18.97 0.73
C PHE A 529 -0.47 -17.84 1.31
N ILE A 530 0.18 -16.70 1.54
CA ILE A 530 -0.48 -15.47 1.98
C ILE A 530 0.02 -14.29 1.12
N ILE A 531 -0.86 -13.33 0.92
CA ILE A 531 -0.55 -12.02 0.32
C ILE A 531 0.12 -11.16 1.40
N PRO A 532 1.31 -10.58 1.15
CA PRO A 532 1.97 -9.67 2.08
C PRO A 532 1.07 -8.48 2.46
N ILE A 533 0.96 -8.14 3.75
CA ILE A 533 -0.02 -7.14 4.22
C ILE A 533 0.19 -5.74 3.61
N ASN A 534 1.43 -5.38 3.25
CA ASN A 534 1.68 -4.07 2.65
C ASN A 534 0.86 -3.87 1.38
N THR A 535 0.58 -4.93 0.63
CA THR A 535 -0.30 -4.93 -0.55
C THR A 535 -1.64 -4.24 -0.31
N VAL A 536 -2.22 -4.40 0.89
CA VAL A 536 -3.52 -3.83 1.28
C VAL A 536 -3.43 -2.34 1.57
N LYS A 537 -2.29 -1.86 2.09
CA LYS A 537 -2.13 -0.45 2.51
C LYS A 537 -2.29 0.54 1.35
N GLY A 538 -1.92 0.14 0.13
CA GLY A 538 -2.13 0.95 -1.08
C GLY A 538 -3.61 1.11 -1.49
N ILE A 539 -4.50 0.23 -1.02
CA ILE A 539 -5.94 0.29 -1.29
C ILE A 539 -6.67 1.05 -0.18
N ILE A 540 -6.18 1.01 1.06
CA ILE A 540 -6.80 1.72 2.20
C ILE A 540 -6.93 3.23 1.96
N SER A 541 -5.97 3.83 1.24
CA SER A 541 -5.94 5.26 0.92
C SER A 541 -6.90 5.67 -0.20
N GLN A 542 -7.56 4.72 -0.86
CA GLN A 542 -8.60 5.00 -1.85
C GLN A 542 -9.89 5.43 -1.12
N ASN A 543 -10.47 6.53 -1.57
CA ASN A 543 -11.73 7.07 -1.05
C ASN A 543 -12.85 7.10 -2.11
N ASN A 544 -12.65 6.41 -3.23
CA ASN A 544 -13.66 6.30 -4.28
C ASN A 544 -14.52 5.08 -4.00
N VAL A 545 -15.75 5.30 -3.55
CA VAL A 545 -16.71 4.23 -3.36
C VAL A 545 -17.38 3.92 -4.70
N THR A 546 -17.32 2.66 -5.12
CA THR A 546 -18.04 2.15 -6.29
C THR A 546 -18.96 1.00 -5.87
N LEU A 547 -19.91 0.64 -6.74
CA LEU A 547 -20.72 -0.55 -6.53
C LEU A 547 -19.99 -1.78 -7.08
N LEU A 548 -20.16 -2.92 -6.41
CA LEU A 548 -19.65 -4.21 -6.89
C LEU A 548 -20.16 -4.52 -8.30
N ALA A 549 -21.41 -4.15 -8.60
CA ALA A 549 -22.00 -4.28 -9.94
C ALA A 549 -21.27 -3.46 -11.03
N ASP A 550 -20.64 -2.34 -10.67
CA ASP A 550 -19.94 -1.45 -11.61
C ASP A 550 -18.49 -1.90 -11.85
N ILE A 551 -17.95 -2.77 -11.00
CA ILE A 551 -16.62 -3.37 -11.11
C ILE A 551 -16.63 -4.63 -11.97
N PHE A 552 -17.79 -5.28 -12.03
CA PHE A 552 -18.10 -6.32 -13.00
C PHE A 552 -19.13 -5.77 -14.01
N PRO A 553 -18.81 -4.70 -14.77
CA PRO A 553 -19.75 -4.23 -15.77
C PRO A 553 -19.93 -5.38 -16.76
N ILE A 554 -21.17 -5.81 -16.95
CA ILE A 554 -21.55 -6.49 -18.18
C ILE A 554 -21.31 -5.44 -19.27
N GLN A 555 -20.11 -5.41 -19.84
CA GLN A 555 -19.80 -4.55 -20.98
C GLN A 555 -20.58 -5.09 -22.17
N MET A 556 -21.82 -4.63 -22.33
CA MET A 556 -22.48 -4.68 -23.62
C MET A 556 -21.68 -3.78 -24.56
N ALA A 557 -21.18 -4.35 -25.66
CA ALA A 557 -20.53 -3.58 -26.71
C ALA A 557 -21.49 -2.47 -27.17
N ASN A 558 -20.99 -1.23 -27.28
CA ASN A 558 -21.75 -0.04 -27.66
C ASN A 558 -22.12 -0.02 -29.16
N LYS A 559 -22.71 -1.08 -29.69
CA LYS A 559 -23.45 -1.08 -30.95
C LYS A 559 -24.58 -2.10 -30.86
N THR A 560 -25.81 -1.60 -30.82
CA THR A 560 -26.99 -2.42 -31.06
C THR A 560 -26.95 -2.91 -32.51
N PRO A 561 -27.08 -4.22 -32.79
CA PRO A 561 -27.34 -4.69 -34.14
C PRO A 561 -28.56 -3.94 -34.69
N SER A 562 -28.50 -3.47 -35.93
CA SER A 562 -29.66 -2.88 -36.60
C SER A 562 -30.82 -3.87 -36.49
N THR A 563 -31.90 -3.45 -35.85
CA THR A 563 -33.08 -4.29 -35.60
C THR A 563 -33.63 -4.86 -36.91
N GLY A 564 -33.27 -6.10 -37.20
CA GLY A 564 -33.66 -6.83 -38.40
C GLY A 564 -32.97 -8.19 -38.37
N SER A 565 -33.70 -9.28 -38.66
CA SER A 565 -33.13 -10.63 -38.67
C SER A 565 -32.06 -10.69 -39.77
N LEU A 566 -30.79 -10.66 -39.38
CA LEU A 566 -29.67 -10.79 -40.30
C LEU A 566 -29.73 -12.18 -40.97
N SER A 567 -29.28 -12.29 -42.21
CA SER A 567 -28.89 -13.59 -42.76
C SER A 567 -27.64 -14.11 -42.03
N PHE A 568 -27.36 -15.42 -42.11
CA PHE A 568 -26.16 -15.99 -41.47
C PHE A 568 -24.86 -15.33 -41.98
N SER A 569 -24.76 -15.08 -43.28
CA SER A 569 -23.61 -14.39 -43.88
C SER A 569 -23.45 -12.96 -43.36
N GLU A 570 -24.54 -12.18 -43.26
CA GLU A 570 -24.47 -10.81 -42.72
C GLU A 570 -24.11 -10.79 -41.24
N PHE A 571 -24.52 -11.81 -40.48
CA PHE A 571 -24.12 -11.97 -39.09
C PHE A 571 -22.65 -12.37 -38.96
N GLU A 572 -22.16 -13.29 -39.80
CA GLU A 572 -20.74 -13.67 -39.85
C GLU A 572 -19.86 -12.46 -40.18
N ASP A 573 -20.24 -11.65 -41.17
CA ASP A 573 -19.57 -10.40 -41.53
C ASP A 573 -19.62 -9.38 -40.38
N TYR A 574 -20.76 -9.25 -39.69
CA TYR A 574 -20.89 -8.38 -38.52
C TYR A 574 -19.97 -8.83 -37.37
N ILE A 575 -19.90 -10.14 -37.10
CA ILE A 575 -19.00 -10.68 -36.08
C ILE A 575 -17.55 -10.42 -36.48
N TRP A 576 -17.22 -10.65 -37.76
CA TRP A 576 -15.91 -10.32 -38.30
C TRP A 576 -15.57 -8.84 -38.05
N ASP A 577 -16.37 -7.90 -38.54
CA ASP A 577 -16.06 -6.47 -38.47
C ASP A 577 -15.99 -5.87 -37.06
N ASN A 578 -16.74 -6.42 -36.10
CA ASN A 578 -16.84 -5.85 -34.74
C ASN A 578 -15.99 -6.60 -33.70
N TYR A 579 -15.61 -7.84 -33.98
CA TYR A 579 -14.86 -8.69 -33.06
C TYR A 579 -13.48 -9.13 -33.62
N TYR A 580 -13.10 -8.71 -34.84
CA TYR A 580 -11.76 -8.92 -35.43
C TYR A 580 -10.56 -8.54 -34.53
N PRO A 581 -10.59 -7.47 -33.72
CA PRO A 581 -9.48 -7.12 -32.84
C PRO A 581 -9.19 -8.15 -31.72
N LEU A 582 -10.07 -9.14 -31.52
CA LEU A 582 -9.83 -10.26 -30.62
C LEU A 582 -8.95 -11.36 -31.22
N LEU A 583 -8.77 -11.32 -32.54
CA LEU A 583 -8.20 -12.39 -33.36
C LEU A 583 -7.02 -11.91 -34.23
N ASP A 584 -6.89 -10.59 -34.42
CA ASP A 584 -5.70 -9.94 -34.98
C ASP A 584 -4.56 -9.99 -33.95
N ASP A 585 -4.04 -11.19 -33.79
CA ASP A 585 -2.90 -11.52 -32.96
C ASP A 585 -1.79 -12.02 -33.90
N PRO A 586 -0.52 -11.56 -33.72
CA PRO A 586 0.60 -11.99 -34.57
C PRO A 586 0.87 -13.51 -34.56
N TYR A 587 0.14 -14.27 -33.73
CA TYR A 587 0.24 -15.71 -33.55
C TYR A 587 -0.94 -16.50 -34.14
N VAL A 588 -1.91 -15.85 -34.77
CA VAL A 588 -3.06 -16.47 -35.43
C VAL A 588 -2.88 -16.35 -36.94
N ASP A 589 -2.77 -17.48 -37.62
CA ASP A 589 -2.53 -17.52 -39.08
C ASP A 589 -3.85 -17.38 -39.87
N TYR A 590 -4.96 -17.91 -39.35
CA TYR A 590 -6.26 -17.83 -40.00
C TYR A 590 -7.42 -17.93 -38.99
N VAL A 591 -8.50 -17.17 -39.21
CA VAL A 591 -9.78 -17.37 -38.51
C VAL A 591 -10.94 -17.38 -39.49
N SER A 592 -11.93 -18.25 -39.27
CA SER A 592 -13.25 -18.14 -39.89
C SER A 592 -14.36 -18.31 -38.87
N VAL A 593 -15.53 -17.75 -39.20
CA VAL A 593 -16.75 -17.82 -38.39
C VAL A 593 -17.86 -18.43 -39.25
N GLU A 594 -18.63 -19.36 -38.68
CA GLU A 594 -19.79 -19.96 -39.33
C GLU A 594 -20.98 -20.01 -38.35
N ALA A 595 -22.13 -19.48 -38.75
CA ALA A 595 -23.39 -19.58 -38.02
C ALA A 595 -24.31 -20.61 -38.70
N SER A 596 -24.54 -21.74 -38.05
CA SER A 596 -25.33 -22.84 -38.62
C SER A 596 -26.43 -23.34 -37.66
N PRO A 597 -27.67 -23.51 -38.14
CA PRO A 597 -28.74 -24.05 -37.32
C PRO A 597 -28.63 -25.56 -37.22
N PHE A 598 -29.02 -26.11 -36.07
CA PHE A 598 -29.10 -27.54 -35.84
C PHE A 598 -30.32 -27.90 -34.98
N THR A 599 -30.69 -29.18 -34.99
CA THR A 599 -31.82 -29.69 -34.19
C THR A 599 -31.30 -30.58 -33.09
N LEU A 600 -31.65 -30.25 -31.84
CA LEU A 600 -31.33 -31.06 -30.67
C LEU A 600 -32.12 -32.38 -30.69
N SER A 601 -31.60 -33.39 -29.98
CA SER A 601 -32.24 -34.72 -29.85
C SER A 601 -33.68 -34.68 -29.33
N ASN A 602 -34.06 -33.60 -28.63
CA ASN A 602 -35.41 -33.34 -28.14
C ASN A 602 -36.32 -32.58 -29.13
N GLY A 603 -35.89 -32.43 -30.40
CA GLY A 603 -36.65 -31.79 -31.48
C GLY A 603 -36.63 -30.26 -31.48
N LYS A 604 -35.89 -29.62 -30.57
CA LYS A 604 -35.79 -28.15 -30.49
C LYS A 604 -34.70 -27.62 -31.42
N THR A 605 -34.98 -26.48 -32.06
CA THR A 605 -34.03 -25.81 -32.96
C THR A 605 -33.06 -24.93 -32.18
N SER A 606 -31.79 -25.00 -32.57
CA SER A 606 -30.66 -24.30 -31.97
C SER A 606 -29.80 -23.64 -33.05
N LEU A 607 -29.03 -22.62 -32.69
CA LEU A 607 -28.04 -21.98 -33.56
C LEU A 607 -26.64 -22.20 -32.99
N ASN A 608 -25.71 -22.72 -33.79
CA ASN A 608 -24.30 -22.80 -33.41
C ASN A 608 -23.50 -21.70 -34.12
N VAL A 609 -22.74 -20.92 -33.37
CA VAL A 609 -21.73 -20.00 -33.91
C VAL A 609 -20.36 -20.62 -33.70
N THR A 610 -19.70 -20.99 -34.78
CA THR A 610 -18.43 -21.72 -34.77
C THR A 610 -17.29 -20.83 -35.21
N PHE A 611 -16.22 -20.81 -34.44
CA PHE A 611 -14.94 -20.20 -34.78
C PHE A 611 -13.93 -21.30 -35.14
N PHE A 612 -13.30 -21.19 -36.30
CA PHE A 612 -12.15 -22.00 -36.66
C PHE A 612 -10.90 -21.14 -36.58
N VAL A 613 -9.97 -21.48 -35.69
CA VAL A 613 -8.75 -20.71 -35.43
C VAL A 613 -7.54 -21.56 -35.76
N ASP A 614 -6.78 -21.11 -36.75
CA ASP A 614 -5.48 -21.68 -37.14
C ASP A 614 -4.35 -20.88 -36.50
N LEU A 615 -3.43 -21.57 -35.82
CA LEU A 615 -2.40 -20.96 -34.99
C LEU A 615 -1.01 -21.09 -35.64
N ASN A 616 -0.14 -20.10 -35.38
CA ASN A 616 1.21 -20.09 -35.93
C ASN A 616 2.08 -21.21 -35.35
N SER A 617 2.72 -21.97 -36.24
CA SER A 617 3.55 -23.14 -35.93
C SER A 617 4.86 -22.88 -35.15
N ASN A 618 5.29 -21.62 -34.95
CA ASN A 618 6.63 -21.30 -34.40
C ASN A 618 6.69 -20.96 -32.90
N ILE A 619 5.65 -21.25 -32.12
CA ILE A 619 5.55 -20.80 -30.71
C ILE A 619 5.87 -21.93 -29.72
N ASN A 620 6.57 -21.60 -28.63
CA ASN A 620 6.82 -22.49 -27.49
C ASN A 620 5.77 -22.24 -26.39
N TRP A 621 4.79 -23.13 -26.28
CA TRP A 621 3.51 -22.96 -25.58
C TRP A 621 3.51 -23.21 -24.06
N SER A 622 4.65 -23.12 -23.37
CA SER A 622 4.78 -23.48 -21.94
C SER A 622 4.60 -22.34 -20.91
N ASN A 623 4.05 -21.15 -21.27
CA ASN A 623 4.07 -19.95 -20.40
C ASN A 623 2.72 -19.19 -20.19
N ALA A 624 2.68 -18.38 -19.12
CA ALA A 624 1.59 -17.59 -18.55
C ALA A 624 0.82 -16.61 -19.48
N GLN A 625 1.28 -16.35 -20.71
CA GLN A 625 0.65 -15.41 -21.64
C GLN A 625 -0.76 -15.86 -22.08
N ILE A 626 -1.04 -17.17 -22.08
CA ILE A 626 -2.33 -17.71 -22.52
C ILE A 626 -3.36 -17.66 -21.38
N ALA A 627 -2.94 -17.70 -20.11
CA ALA A 627 -3.87 -17.62 -18.97
C ALA A 627 -4.59 -16.25 -18.91
N GLY A 628 -3.87 -15.15 -19.14
CA GLY A 628 -4.47 -13.81 -19.24
C GLY A 628 -5.39 -13.65 -20.47
N LYS A 629 -5.00 -14.23 -21.62
CA LYS A 629 -5.80 -14.18 -22.86
C LYS A 629 -7.05 -15.07 -22.81
N ARG A 630 -7.01 -16.21 -22.12
CA ARG A 630 -8.17 -17.11 -21.91
C ARG A 630 -9.36 -16.41 -21.25
N ASN A 631 -9.10 -15.53 -20.28
CA ASN A 631 -10.14 -14.76 -19.62
C ASN A 631 -10.72 -13.65 -20.53
N ALA A 632 -9.90 -13.07 -21.41
CA ALA A 632 -10.36 -12.09 -22.40
C ALA A 632 -11.26 -12.73 -23.48
N VAL A 633 -10.94 -13.95 -23.94
CA VAL A 633 -11.74 -14.70 -24.91
C VAL A 633 -13.10 -15.10 -24.32
N ALA A 634 -13.13 -15.60 -23.08
CA ALA A 634 -14.37 -16.01 -22.42
C ALA A 634 -15.41 -14.87 -22.29
N ASN A 635 -14.96 -13.65 -21.95
CA ASN A 635 -15.85 -12.49 -21.82
C ASN A 635 -16.44 -12.04 -23.16
N GLN A 636 -15.75 -12.28 -24.26
CA GLN A 636 -16.16 -11.81 -25.59
C GLN A 636 -17.07 -12.80 -26.31
N LEU A 637 -16.90 -14.10 -26.04
CA LEU A 637 -17.82 -15.15 -26.51
C LEU A 637 -19.24 -14.96 -25.96
N LEU A 638 -19.35 -14.39 -24.76
CA LEU A 638 -20.64 -14.04 -24.18
C LEU A 638 -21.31 -12.88 -24.95
N ASN A 639 -20.55 -11.87 -25.39
CA ASN A 639 -21.05 -10.76 -26.20
C ASN A 639 -21.52 -11.23 -27.59
N ILE A 640 -20.74 -12.13 -28.22
CA ILE A 640 -21.13 -12.77 -29.49
C ILE A 640 -22.42 -13.58 -29.33
N PHE A 641 -22.58 -14.30 -28.21
CA PHE A 641 -23.82 -15.00 -27.89
C PHE A 641 -25.01 -14.03 -27.76
N TYR A 642 -24.84 -12.89 -27.06
CA TYR A 642 -25.89 -11.88 -26.96
C TYR A 642 -26.30 -11.34 -28.34
N ASP A 643 -25.33 -11.02 -29.20
CA ASP A 643 -25.60 -10.53 -30.55
C ASP A 643 -26.29 -11.60 -31.42
N ALA A 644 -25.95 -12.88 -31.24
CA ALA A 644 -26.64 -13.98 -31.91
C ALA A 644 -28.10 -14.12 -31.43
N VAL A 645 -28.36 -13.99 -30.13
CA VAL A 645 -29.72 -14.02 -29.56
C VAL A 645 -30.58 -12.89 -30.12
N VAL A 646 -30.02 -11.69 -30.26
CA VAL A 646 -30.71 -10.53 -30.82
C VAL A 646 -30.96 -10.68 -32.32
N SER A 647 -29.99 -11.23 -33.06
CA SER A 647 -30.05 -11.36 -34.52
C SER A 647 -30.94 -12.51 -34.99
N PHE A 648 -31.10 -13.56 -34.17
CA PHE A 648 -31.87 -14.75 -34.51
C PHE A 648 -32.88 -15.16 -33.41
N PRO A 649 -33.91 -14.33 -33.13
CA PRO A 649 -34.87 -14.56 -32.05
C PRO A 649 -35.72 -15.82 -32.20
N GLN A 650 -35.73 -16.45 -33.39
CA GLN A 650 -36.44 -17.70 -33.68
C GLN A 650 -35.80 -18.94 -33.02
N TYR A 651 -34.53 -18.88 -32.60
CA TYR A 651 -33.87 -19.96 -31.87
C TYR A 651 -33.95 -19.71 -30.37
N ASN A 652 -34.10 -20.77 -29.58
CA ASN A 652 -34.15 -20.68 -28.10
C ASN A 652 -32.90 -21.25 -27.43
N TYR A 653 -32.03 -21.87 -28.22
CA TYR A 653 -30.79 -22.49 -27.80
C TYR A 653 -29.69 -21.96 -28.69
N PHE A 654 -28.55 -21.61 -28.10
CA PHE A 654 -27.39 -21.21 -28.86
C PHE A 654 -26.15 -21.90 -28.31
N SER A 655 -25.27 -22.29 -29.21
CA SER A 655 -23.95 -22.78 -28.85
C SER A 655 -22.89 -21.91 -29.51
N VAL A 656 -21.77 -21.71 -28.82
CA VAL A 656 -20.57 -21.11 -29.39
C VAL A 656 -19.46 -22.16 -29.32
N THR A 657 -18.87 -22.48 -30.46
CA THR A 657 -17.83 -23.50 -30.56
C THR A 657 -16.55 -22.87 -31.06
N VAL A 658 -15.40 -23.18 -30.45
CA VAL A 658 -14.09 -22.72 -30.92
C VAL A 658 -13.21 -23.94 -31.22
N TYR A 659 -12.75 -24.03 -32.46
CA TYR A 659 -11.80 -25.04 -32.93
C TYR A 659 -10.39 -24.47 -32.98
N PHE A 660 -9.42 -25.18 -32.39
CA PHE A 660 -8.00 -24.90 -32.53
C PHE A 660 -7.30 -26.04 -33.28
N ASN A 661 -6.46 -25.69 -34.25
CA ASN A 661 -5.54 -26.60 -34.94
C ASN A 661 -4.16 -26.53 -34.26
N ASP A 662 -3.67 -27.60 -33.62
CA ASP A 662 -2.35 -27.61 -32.97
C ASP A 662 -1.65 -28.97 -33.09
N PHE A 663 -0.32 -28.97 -33.23
CA PHE A 663 0.56 -30.13 -33.31
C PHE A 663 1.17 -30.39 -31.91
N PHE A 664 0.68 -31.37 -31.13
CA PHE A 664 1.40 -32.18 -30.10
C PHE A 664 0.50 -32.63 -28.92
N GLU A 665 0.78 -33.85 -28.44
CA GLU A 665 -0.06 -34.74 -27.63
C GLU A 665 -0.49 -34.25 -26.24
N TYR A 666 -1.72 -34.67 -25.86
CA TYR A 666 -2.33 -34.72 -24.52
C TYR A 666 -2.78 -33.41 -23.86
N TYR A 667 -4.09 -33.12 -24.00
CA TYR A 667 -4.86 -32.36 -23.01
C TYR A 667 -6.24 -33.02 -22.82
N PRO A 668 -6.65 -33.36 -21.59
CA PRO A 668 -8.04 -33.78 -21.31
C PRO A 668 -8.97 -32.58 -21.55
N SER A 669 -10.17 -32.83 -22.07
CA SER A 669 -11.23 -31.84 -22.22
C SER A 669 -11.55 -31.17 -20.88
N LEU A 670 -11.01 -29.97 -20.65
CA LEU A 670 -11.13 -29.24 -19.39
C LEU A 670 -12.46 -28.49 -19.21
N TYR A 671 -13.48 -28.78 -20.01
CA TYR A 671 -14.83 -28.25 -19.80
C TYR A 671 -15.86 -29.37 -19.82
N ASN A 672 -16.60 -29.49 -18.72
CA ASN A 672 -17.66 -30.46 -18.56
C ASN A 672 -18.80 -30.15 -19.55
N PRO A 673 -19.18 -31.06 -20.46
CA PRO A 673 -20.30 -30.86 -21.40
C PRO A 673 -21.66 -30.64 -20.70
N ASN A 674 -21.73 -30.77 -19.37
CA ASN A 674 -22.93 -30.49 -18.56
C ASN A 674 -23.02 -29.04 -18.02
N ASN A 675 -22.06 -28.15 -18.31
CA ASN A 675 -22.14 -26.75 -17.88
C ASN A 675 -23.06 -25.94 -18.81
N ILE A 676 -24.37 -26.00 -18.54
CA ILE A 676 -25.34 -25.04 -19.07
C ILE A 676 -25.14 -23.72 -18.30
N HIS A 677 -24.71 -22.67 -19.00
CA HIS A 677 -24.62 -21.34 -18.40
C HIS A 677 -25.93 -20.58 -18.66
N TYR A 678 -26.63 -20.22 -17.58
CA TYR A 678 -27.75 -19.27 -17.65
C TYR A 678 -27.18 -17.87 -17.77
N VAL A 679 -27.54 -17.17 -18.85
CA VAL A 679 -27.04 -15.83 -19.14
C VAL A 679 -27.96 -14.80 -18.45
N PRO A 680 -27.45 -13.99 -17.51
CA PRO A 680 -28.27 -13.03 -16.76
C PRO A 680 -29.04 -12.08 -17.69
N GLY A 681 -30.34 -11.89 -17.43
CA GLY A 681 -31.22 -11.00 -18.21
C GLY A 681 -31.96 -11.65 -19.39
N LEU A 682 -31.66 -12.92 -19.72
CA LEU A 682 -32.23 -13.64 -20.85
C LEU A 682 -32.91 -14.95 -20.41
N ASN A 683 -34.04 -14.86 -19.71
CA ASN A 683 -34.75 -16.00 -19.09
C ASN A 683 -35.22 -17.12 -20.05
N LYS A 684 -35.06 -16.95 -21.37
CA LYS A 684 -35.51 -17.90 -22.41
C LYS A 684 -34.36 -18.65 -23.10
N TYR A 685 -33.12 -18.17 -22.97
CA TYR A 685 -32.01 -18.59 -23.84
C TYR A 685 -30.93 -19.34 -23.04
N GLN A 686 -30.36 -20.39 -23.63
CA GLN A 686 -29.29 -21.20 -23.02
C GLN A 686 -28.04 -21.15 -23.91
N LEU A 687 -26.88 -20.90 -23.30
CA LEU A 687 -25.57 -20.92 -23.95
C LEU A 687 -24.85 -22.24 -23.66
N PHE A 688 -24.39 -22.90 -24.73
CA PHE A 688 -23.41 -23.99 -24.67
C PHE A 688 -22.08 -23.51 -25.22
N TYR A 689 -20.97 -23.80 -24.56
CA TYR A 689 -19.65 -23.44 -25.06
C TYR A 689 -18.74 -24.66 -25.16
N TYR A 690 -18.08 -24.81 -26.31
CA TYR A 690 -17.19 -25.93 -26.59
C TYR A 690 -15.85 -25.41 -27.10
N ILE A 691 -14.75 -25.85 -26.47
CA ILE A 691 -13.40 -25.75 -27.05
C ILE A 691 -13.05 -27.14 -27.53
N VAL A 692 -12.85 -27.28 -28.83
CA VAL A 692 -12.60 -28.57 -29.47
C VAL A 692 -11.24 -28.52 -30.16
N ARG A 693 -10.39 -29.49 -29.85
CA ARG A 693 -9.10 -29.70 -30.51
C ARG A 693 -9.28 -30.71 -31.65
N PHE A 694 -8.61 -30.48 -32.77
CA PHE A 694 -8.49 -31.47 -33.85
C PHE A 694 -7.00 -31.80 -34.11
N ASP A 695 -6.67 -33.09 -34.11
CA ASP A 695 -5.40 -33.60 -34.64
C ASP A 695 -5.67 -34.18 -36.04
N ASN A 696 -5.59 -33.34 -37.09
CA ASN A 696 -5.08 -33.70 -38.42
C ASN A 696 -5.42 -32.66 -39.51
N TRP A 697 -4.48 -32.58 -40.44
CA TRP A 697 -4.38 -31.72 -41.62
C TRP A 697 -5.66 -31.58 -42.46
N LEU A 698 -5.91 -30.33 -42.88
CA LEU A 698 -6.79 -29.89 -43.97
C LEU A 698 -6.67 -30.81 -45.20
N GLY A 699 -7.60 -31.74 -45.33
CA GLY A 699 -7.75 -32.58 -46.49
C GLY A 699 -9.22 -32.93 -46.68
N TYR A 700 -9.88 -32.17 -47.55
CA TYR A 700 -11.21 -32.41 -48.13
C TYR A 700 -12.46 -31.98 -47.34
N LEU A 701 -13.38 -31.35 -48.11
CA LEU A 701 -14.83 -31.11 -47.92
C LEU A 701 -15.17 -29.76 -47.24
N THR A 702 -15.73 -28.72 -47.88
CA THR A 702 -16.76 -28.68 -48.95
C THR A 702 -17.60 -29.94 -49.00
N GLY A 703 -18.38 -30.19 -47.93
CA GLY A 703 -19.42 -31.21 -47.95
C GLY A 703 -19.40 -32.17 -46.76
N GLY A 704 -20.18 -31.84 -45.74
CA GLY A 704 -20.89 -32.86 -44.97
C GLY A 704 -20.09 -33.59 -43.89
N TRP A 705 -19.65 -32.88 -42.85
CA TRP A 705 -19.37 -33.49 -41.54
C TRP A 705 -20.16 -32.84 -40.37
N ASN A 706 -21.13 -31.96 -40.68
CA ASN A 706 -21.86 -31.17 -39.67
C ASN A 706 -22.77 -31.95 -38.70
N ASN A 707 -23.04 -33.25 -38.88
CA ASN A 707 -24.15 -33.88 -38.13
C ASN A 707 -23.77 -34.85 -36.99
N ASN A 708 -22.52 -35.32 -36.86
CA ASN A 708 -22.21 -36.40 -35.91
C ASN A 708 -21.52 -35.98 -34.60
N ILE A 709 -20.85 -34.82 -34.56
CA ILE A 709 -20.31 -34.26 -33.29
C ILE A 709 -21.37 -33.41 -32.60
N MET A 710 -22.29 -32.78 -33.34
CA MET A 710 -23.36 -31.94 -32.79
C MET A 710 -24.57 -32.73 -32.22
N ALA A 711 -24.64 -34.05 -32.44
CA ALA A 711 -25.77 -34.88 -32.03
C ALA A 711 -25.60 -35.58 -30.66
N ARG A 712 -24.46 -35.41 -29.97
CA ARG A 712 -24.19 -36.03 -28.66
C ARG A 712 -24.30 -35.06 -27.50
#